data_AF-A0AAW2J272-F1
#
_entry.id   AF-A0AAW2J272-F1
#
_cell.length_a   1.000
_cell.length_b   1.000
_cell.length_c   1.000
_cell.angle_alpha   90.00
_cell.angle_beta   90.00
_cell.angle_gamma   90.00
#
_symmetry.space_group_name_H-M   'P 1'
#
loop_
_entity.id
_entity.type
_entity.pdbx_description
1 polymer ?
#
loop_
_entity_poly.entity_id
_entity_poly.type
_entity_poly.pdbx_seq_one_letter_code
_entity_poly.pdbx_strand_id
1 'polypeptide(L)'
;MTTISAVRTVAERLDYLLGSEGAPSRCAGELRDRVVKLQMELGGVERFLVEADGADNISGDFARGSVTQLVYEIEDAVESYAHRQEAAAAVSQGRSGGAFRSLWKYRSTARDLGQDLQIFERRIDELKHFMAAERDAAAGRRGERSCNSKGPLWLRRKHNPELDRENIVVGLEDDAQRLRSLLLEDPPELSITAICGMGGIGKTILAQSVYNDPLLVDGFRTRFWATVSHGFQAADILATMLLSLPSAWSKNEIERMGMQLMENLYRALEGRRYLVVLDDVWSTEPWNNLRFAFPDDNNGSRILITTRNRHIAEQISKSVLERELLSDDGSWMLLKSLLGFIPFRLERIGRKIVKHCGGLPLAITIIARSCREMTRDNWEAILRRLRGNQTLQSADDILALSYNDLPFHLQPCLLYLGLMPSEQVIPLEKLYSLWVAEGLISSQGLNNKARIEVAQDYLMELVDRSLVMKVEEEEFSVVSRIKSCWPHDLIHSLCKRIGKQEEFFEVIDFEPGNQKSLLTRRVAIYLNKLKGDDVLLLDIPDPRRIRSILFFDTDKSPPKPTWPREFSDLKVFPCTRVLDFDGVDFRVRKLPRGIEKLICLRYLSFRGCYLLKFPSSLSNFVFLEMLDLRVRVSCVMTIPNVLRKLSRLRHLYFPLAFRSDTKDKLKLDTLKKLETLENFHASICDADDLQHLESLQILTVTVDGNNLDLISSMNRRLLALKKGYLEALQWRDTDQHLTCNIKPVRDHLLWKHC
;
A
#
# COMPACT_ATOMS: atom_id res chain seq x y z
N MET A 1 -10.75 2.59 -10.46
CA MET A 1 -9.92 2.95 -11.62
C MET A 1 -10.77 3.99 -12.29
N THR A 2 -10.31 5.25 -12.36
CA THR A 2 -11.04 6.24 -13.15
C THR A 2 -11.15 5.70 -14.58
N THR A 3 -12.30 5.91 -15.22
CA THR A 3 -12.56 5.41 -16.58
C THR A 3 -11.41 5.75 -17.54
N ILE A 4 -10.87 6.97 -17.44
CA ILE A 4 -9.73 7.47 -18.23
C ILE A 4 -8.46 6.66 -17.96
N SER A 5 -8.12 6.39 -16.69
CA SER A 5 -6.97 5.55 -16.35
C SER A 5 -7.12 4.14 -16.91
N ALA A 6 -8.32 3.57 -16.85
CA ALA A 6 -8.56 2.23 -17.38
C ALA A 6 -8.36 2.20 -18.91
N VAL A 7 -8.89 3.22 -19.63
CA VAL A 7 -8.71 3.36 -21.09
C VAL A 7 -7.23 3.38 -21.46
N ARG A 8 -6.41 4.16 -20.74
CA ARG A 8 -4.96 4.22 -20.96
C ARG A 8 -4.28 2.88 -20.73
N THR A 9 -4.59 2.21 -19.61
CA THR A 9 -4.03 0.88 -19.30
C THR A 9 -4.35 -0.15 -20.38
N VAL A 10 -5.52 -0.06 -21.01
CA VAL A 10 -5.89 -0.96 -22.11
C VAL A 10 -5.19 -0.61 -23.42
N ALA A 11 -5.05 0.67 -23.75
CA ALA A 11 -4.27 1.10 -24.91
C ALA A 11 -2.82 0.55 -24.84
N GLU A 12 -2.19 0.61 -23.66
CA GLU A 12 -0.85 0.03 -23.42
C GLU A 12 -0.77 -1.48 -23.68
N ARG A 13 -1.86 -2.20 -23.46
CA ARG A 13 -1.90 -3.67 -23.65
C ARG A 13 -2.19 -4.06 -25.08
N LEU A 14 -2.90 -3.22 -25.81
CA LEU A 14 -3.05 -3.37 -27.25
C LEU A 14 -1.69 -3.18 -27.94
N ASP A 15 -0.87 -2.22 -27.48
CA ASP A 15 0.52 -2.06 -27.94
C ASP A 15 1.36 -3.33 -27.77
N TYR A 16 1.19 -4.03 -26.65
CA TYR A 16 1.88 -5.32 -26.43
C TYR A 16 1.55 -6.38 -27.48
N LEU A 17 0.33 -6.40 -28.02
CA LEU A 17 -0.04 -7.32 -29.10
C LEU A 17 0.60 -6.92 -30.43
N LEU A 18 0.73 -5.61 -30.67
CA LEU A 18 1.33 -5.04 -31.88
C LEU A 18 2.85 -5.23 -31.94
N GLY A 19 3.48 -5.44 -30.78
CA GLY A 19 4.92 -5.65 -30.62
C GLY A 19 5.65 -4.33 -30.38
N SER A 20 6.42 -4.24 -29.30
CA SER A 20 7.34 -3.13 -29.07
C SER A 20 8.64 -3.32 -29.86
N GLU A 21 9.35 -2.22 -30.16
CA GLU A 21 10.59 -2.17 -30.95
C GLU A 21 11.54 -3.34 -30.61
N GLY A 22 11.62 -4.31 -31.54
CA GLY A 22 12.51 -5.48 -31.46
C GLY A 22 11.86 -6.83 -31.12
N ALA A 23 10.57 -6.89 -30.76
CA ALA A 23 9.85 -8.17 -30.55
C ALA A 23 8.95 -8.53 -31.76
N PRO A 24 8.84 -9.81 -32.16
CA PRO A 24 7.93 -10.21 -33.24
C PRO A 24 6.47 -9.93 -32.84
N SER A 25 5.68 -9.36 -33.77
CA SER A 25 4.27 -9.04 -33.50
C SER A 25 3.51 -10.30 -33.11
N ARG A 26 2.65 -10.18 -32.08
CA ARG A 26 1.88 -11.32 -31.56
C ARG A 26 0.53 -11.49 -32.27
N CYS A 27 0.16 -10.51 -33.09
CA CYS A 27 -0.94 -10.55 -34.04
C CYS A 27 -0.43 -10.18 -35.45
N ALA A 28 -1.05 -10.74 -36.48
CA ALA A 28 -0.72 -10.50 -37.89
C ALA A 28 -1.99 -10.47 -38.75
N GLY A 29 -1.92 -9.82 -39.92
CA GLY A 29 -3.05 -9.68 -40.83
C GLY A 29 -4.22 -8.91 -40.22
N GLU A 30 -5.44 -9.32 -40.53
CA GLU A 30 -6.70 -8.66 -40.13
C GLU A 30 -6.82 -8.44 -38.60
N LEU A 31 -6.27 -9.34 -37.79
CA LEU A 31 -6.27 -9.20 -36.33
C LEU A 31 -5.44 -7.99 -35.87
N ARG A 32 -4.31 -7.72 -36.55
CA ARG A 32 -3.46 -6.56 -36.25
C ARG A 32 -4.18 -5.27 -36.59
N ASP A 33 -4.83 -5.21 -37.74
CA ASP A 33 -5.57 -4.02 -38.19
C ASP A 33 -6.72 -3.68 -37.23
N ARG A 34 -7.41 -4.70 -36.71
CA ARG A 34 -8.45 -4.55 -35.67
C ARG A 34 -7.90 -4.01 -34.35
N VAL A 35 -6.75 -4.50 -33.89
CA VAL A 35 -6.10 -4.01 -32.66
C VAL A 35 -5.70 -2.54 -32.80
N VAL A 36 -5.11 -2.15 -33.95
CA VAL A 36 -4.76 -0.74 -34.24
C VAL A 36 -6.01 0.14 -34.28
N LYS A 37 -7.07 -0.32 -34.95
CA LYS A 37 -8.36 0.39 -35.01
C LYS A 37 -8.91 0.62 -33.60
N LEU A 38 -8.98 -0.43 -32.78
CA LEU A 38 -9.49 -0.33 -31.41
C LEU A 38 -8.70 0.65 -30.53
N GLN A 39 -7.38 0.70 -30.71
CA GLN A 39 -6.52 1.65 -30.01
C GLN A 39 -6.82 3.12 -30.38
N MET A 40 -7.00 3.41 -31.68
CA MET A 40 -7.40 4.76 -32.12
C MET A 40 -8.79 5.15 -31.59
N GLU A 41 -9.71 4.19 -31.60
CA GLU A 41 -11.08 4.33 -31.12
C GLU A 41 -11.14 4.68 -29.63
N LEU A 42 -10.38 3.96 -28.80
CA LEU A 42 -10.22 4.22 -27.36
C LEU A 42 -9.63 5.60 -27.07
N GLY A 43 -8.67 6.07 -27.86
CA GLY A 43 -8.12 7.42 -27.74
C GLY A 43 -9.11 8.54 -28.09
N GLY A 44 -10.16 8.23 -28.86
CA GLY A 44 -11.30 9.12 -29.09
C GLY A 44 -12.22 9.22 -27.86
N VAL A 45 -12.52 8.07 -27.24
CA VAL A 45 -13.32 7.99 -26.01
C VAL A 45 -12.62 8.71 -24.85
N GLU A 46 -11.30 8.55 -24.72
CA GLU A 46 -10.52 9.22 -23.68
C GLU A 46 -10.64 10.75 -23.74
N ARG A 47 -10.46 11.34 -24.93
CA ARG A 47 -10.56 12.79 -25.14
C ARG A 47 -11.94 13.32 -24.74
N PHE A 48 -13.00 12.59 -25.08
CA PHE A 48 -14.35 12.96 -24.69
C PHE A 48 -14.56 12.93 -23.17
N LEU A 49 -14.07 11.90 -22.49
CA LEU A 49 -14.16 11.79 -21.03
C LEU A 49 -13.43 12.93 -20.31
N VAL A 50 -12.30 13.38 -20.86
CA VAL A 50 -11.56 14.55 -20.36
C VAL A 50 -12.35 15.86 -20.57
N GLU A 51 -13.04 16.01 -21.71
CA GLU A 51 -13.87 17.19 -22.01
C GLU A 51 -15.14 17.25 -21.13
N ALA A 52 -15.73 16.11 -20.79
CA ALA A 52 -16.94 16.01 -19.97
C ALA A 52 -16.72 16.29 -18.46
N ASP A 53 -15.46 16.29 -18.01
CA ASP A 53 -15.08 16.37 -16.59
C ASP A 53 -15.36 17.74 -15.92
N GLY A 54 -15.75 18.74 -16.70
CA GLY A 54 -16.09 20.08 -16.23
C GLY A 54 -17.58 20.35 -15.99
N ALA A 55 -18.46 19.36 -16.17
CA ALA A 55 -19.91 19.52 -16.04
C ALA A 55 -20.54 18.38 -15.22
N ASP A 56 -21.07 18.71 -14.04
CA ASP A 56 -21.90 17.79 -13.24
C ASP A 56 -23.16 17.41 -14.04
N ASN A 57 -23.14 16.27 -14.72
CA ASN A 57 -24.27 15.75 -15.49
C ASN A 57 -24.40 14.23 -15.28
N ILE A 58 -25.59 13.81 -14.86
CA ILE A 58 -26.00 12.41 -14.60
C ILE A 58 -25.74 11.48 -15.80
N SER A 59 -25.84 12.00 -17.04
CA SER A 59 -25.52 11.25 -18.28
C SER A 59 -24.02 10.90 -18.42
N GLY A 60 -23.14 11.73 -17.84
CA GLY A 60 -21.68 11.50 -17.86
C GLY A 60 -21.27 10.31 -17.01
N ASP A 61 -21.95 10.08 -15.90
CA ASP A 61 -21.67 8.95 -15.00
C ASP A 61 -22.07 7.60 -15.63
N PHE A 62 -23.21 7.56 -16.34
CA PHE A 62 -23.63 6.38 -17.09
C PHE A 62 -22.64 6.01 -18.22
N ALA A 63 -22.17 7.01 -18.97
CA ALA A 63 -21.16 6.83 -20.00
C ALA A 63 -19.83 6.34 -19.41
N ARG A 64 -19.38 6.91 -18.28
CA ARG A 64 -18.18 6.47 -17.56
C ARG A 64 -18.28 5.01 -17.12
N GLY A 65 -19.40 4.60 -16.51
CA GLY A 65 -19.62 3.21 -16.11
C GLY A 65 -19.53 2.24 -17.29
N SER A 66 -20.20 2.57 -18.39
CA SER A 66 -20.24 1.73 -19.60
C SER A 66 -18.88 1.62 -20.29
N VAL A 67 -18.13 2.73 -20.41
CA VAL A 67 -16.76 2.71 -20.95
C VAL A 67 -15.84 1.91 -20.04
N THR A 68 -15.94 2.10 -18.72
CA THR A 68 -15.11 1.38 -17.75
C THR A 68 -15.30 -0.12 -17.89
N GLN A 69 -16.53 -0.59 -17.99
CA GLN A 69 -16.85 -2.00 -18.20
C GLN A 69 -16.31 -2.53 -19.54
N LEU A 70 -16.45 -1.77 -20.62
CA LEU A 70 -15.97 -2.19 -21.94
C LEU A 70 -14.45 -2.33 -21.99
N VAL A 71 -13.72 -1.35 -21.49
CA VAL A 71 -12.26 -1.34 -21.36
C VAL A 71 -11.78 -2.58 -20.60
N TYR A 72 -12.44 -2.85 -19.49
CA TYR A 72 -12.25 -4.01 -18.66
C TYR A 72 -12.42 -5.35 -19.40
N GLU A 73 -13.43 -5.49 -20.23
CA GLU A 73 -13.63 -6.70 -21.05
C GLU A 73 -12.57 -6.83 -22.16
N ILE A 74 -12.18 -5.72 -22.80
CA ILE A 74 -11.08 -5.68 -23.77
C ILE A 74 -9.80 -6.20 -23.12
N GLU A 75 -9.50 -5.71 -21.92
CA GLU A 75 -8.32 -6.08 -21.17
C GLU A 75 -8.26 -7.58 -20.86
N ASP A 76 -9.38 -8.16 -20.43
CA ASP A 76 -9.49 -9.57 -20.04
C ASP A 76 -9.36 -10.48 -21.29
N ALA A 77 -9.93 -10.07 -22.43
CA ALA A 77 -9.79 -10.79 -23.70
C ALA A 77 -8.35 -10.79 -24.22
N VAL A 78 -7.68 -9.62 -24.17
CA VAL A 78 -6.27 -9.47 -24.58
C VAL A 78 -5.35 -10.32 -23.71
N GLU A 79 -5.55 -10.35 -22.39
CA GLU A 79 -4.74 -11.19 -21.48
C GLU A 79 -4.98 -12.68 -21.71
N SER A 80 -6.23 -13.11 -21.91
CA SER A 80 -6.54 -14.51 -22.23
C SER A 80 -5.83 -14.98 -23.50
N TYR A 81 -5.80 -14.12 -24.52
CA TYR A 81 -5.08 -14.37 -25.76
C TYR A 81 -3.57 -14.47 -25.54
N ALA A 82 -2.98 -13.51 -24.82
CA ALA A 82 -1.54 -13.49 -24.52
C ALA A 82 -1.10 -14.74 -23.75
N HIS A 83 -1.88 -15.19 -22.76
CA HIS A 83 -1.60 -16.41 -22.01
C HIS A 83 -1.64 -17.65 -22.92
N ARG A 84 -2.67 -17.77 -23.77
CA ARG A 84 -2.79 -18.91 -24.69
C ARG A 84 -1.67 -18.95 -25.72
N GLN A 85 -1.18 -17.79 -26.16
CA GLN A 85 0.01 -17.69 -27.03
C GLN A 85 1.27 -18.21 -26.34
N GLU A 86 1.52 -17.78 -25.10
CA GLU A 86 2.72 -18.18 -24.35
C GLU A 86 2.69 -19.66 -23.98
N ALA A 87 1.52 -20.19 -23.61
CA ALA A 87 1.33 -21.62 -23.40
C ALA A 87 1.57 -22.44 -24.68
N ALA A 88 1.18 -21.93 -25.86
CA ALA A 88 1.44 -22.59 -27.13
C ALA A 88 2.93 -22.57 -27.52
N ALA A 89 3.63 -21.47 -27.24
CA ALA A 89 5.07 -21.34 -27.46
C ALA A 89 5.91 -22.26 -26.56
N ALA A 90 5.47 -22.49 -25.32
CA ALA A 90 6.13 -23.44 -24.41
C ALA A 90 6.00 -24.90 -24.89
N VAL A 91 4.92 -25.25 -25.60
CA VAL A 91 4.68 -26.61 -26.12
C VAL A 91 5.47 -26.89 -27.41
N SER A 92 5.71 -25.87 -28.25
CA SER A 92 6.44 -26.03 -29.52
C SER A 92 7.93 -26.30 -29.33
N GLN A 93 8.53 -25.88 -28.22
CA GLN A 93 9.93 -26.17 -27.88
C GLN A 93 10.19 -27.63 -27.46
N GLY A 94 9.14 -28.46 -27.33
CA GLY A 94 9.24 -29.78 -26.69
C GLY A 94 9.15 -31.03 -27.57
N ARG A 95 8.57 -31.05 -28.79
CA ARG A 95 8.38 -32.29 -29.59
C ARG A 95 8.07 -32.03 -31.08
N SER A 96 8.67 -32.83 -31.97
CA SER A 96 8.58 -32.75 -33.45
C SER A 96 7.21 -33.07 -34.09
N GLY A 97 6.17 -33.35 -33.29
CA GLY A 97 4.77 -33.51 -33.74
C GLY A 97 3.80 -32.43 -33.23
N GLY A 98 4.29 -31.43 -32.48
CA GLY A 98 3.49 -30.38 -31.84
C GLY A 98 3.04 -29.25 -32.78
N ALA A 99 3.72 -29.06 -33.91
CA ALA A 99 3.55 -27.91 -34.80
C ALA A 99 2.13 -27.78 -35.38
N PHE A 100 1.49 -28.89 -35.77
CA PHE A 100 0.12 -28.85 -36.30
C PHE A 100 -0.91 -28.53 -35.19
N ARG A 101 -0.81 -29.14 -34.00
CA ARG A 101 -1.73 -28.84 -32.88
C ARG A 101 -1.54 -27.42 -32.34
N SER A 102 -0.33 -26.87 -32.34
CA SER A 102 -0.07 -25.47 -31.97
C SER A 102 -0.62 -24.49 -32.99
N LEU A 103 -0.51 -24.76 -34.29
CA LEU A 103 -1.08 -23.91 -35.35
C LEU A 103 -2.63 -23.88 -35.34
N TRP A 104 -3.28 -25.01 -35.05
CA TRP A 104 -4.74 -25.07 -34.91
C TRP A 104 -5.23 -24.32 -33.67
N LYS A 105 -4.56 -24.48 -32.52
CA LYS A 105 -4.87 -23.69 -31.29
C LYS A 105 -4.57 -22.20 -31.47
N TYR A 106 -3.54 -21.85 -32.23
CA TYR A 106 -3.20 -20.48 -32.59
C TYR A 106 -4.31 -19.83 -33.43
N ARG A 107 -4.77 -20.52 -34.49
CA ARG A 107 -5.86 -20.04 -35.35
C ARG A 107 -7.21 -19.94 -34.62
N SER A 108 -7.54 -20.89 -33.74
CA SER A 108 -8.77 -20.81 -32.96
C SER A 108 -8.73 -19.65 -31.97
N THR A 109 -7.62 -19.47 -31.25
CA THR A 109 -7.48 -18.38 -30.26
C THR A 109 -7.44 -17.00 -30.91
N ALA A 110 -6.84 -16.87 -32.09
CA ALA A 110 -6.86 -15.64 -32.88
C ALA A 110 -8.27 -15.32 -33.43
N ARG A 111 -9.07 -16.35 -33.75
CA ARG A 111 -10.47 -16.18 -34.15
C ARG A 111 -11.34 -15.72 -32.98
N ASP A 112 -11.17 -16.32 -31.79
CA ASP A 112 -11.87 -15.92 -30.57
C ASP A 112 -11.61 -14.43 -30.26
N LEU A 113 -10.34 -14.01 -30.19
CA LEU A 113 -10.00 -12.60 -29.98
C LEU A 113 -10.53 -11.71 -31.12
N GLY A 114 -10.47 -12.19 -32.36
CA GLY A 114 -11.02 -11.46 -33.52
C GLY A 114 -12.51 -11.17 -33.38
N GLN A 115 -13.30 -12.12 -32.85
CA GLN A 115 -14.73 -11.97 -32.56
C GLN A 115 -14.97 -11.02 -31.39
N ASP A 116 -14.19 -11.15 -30.30
CA ASP A 116 -14.27 -10.25 -29.14
C ASP A 116 -14.01 -8.80 -29.55
N LEU A 117 -12.93 -8.54 -30.31
CA LEU A 117 -12.61 -7.21 -30.85
C LEU A 117 -13.74 -6.66 -31.73
N GLN A 118 -14.45 -7.52 -32.46
CA GLN A 118 -15.59 -7.16 -33.30
C GLN A 118 -16.79 -6.67 -32.48
N ILE A 119 -17.03 -7.30 -31.33
CA ILE A 119 -18.06 -6.91 -30.37
C ILE A 119 -17.66 -5.59 -29.70
N PHE A 120 -16.39 -5.46 -29.32
CA PHE A 120 -15.89 -4.24 -28.69
C PHE A 120 -15.96 -3.03 -29.61
N GLU A 121 -15.58 -3.17 -30.89
CA GLU A 121 -15.73 -2.12 -31.89
C GLU A 121 -17.18 -1.59 -31.97
N ARG A 122 -18.18 -2.49 -32.08
CA ARG A 122 -19.60 -2.08 -32.14
C ARG A 122 -20.05 -1.34 -30.87
N ARG A 123 -19.62 -1.80 -29.70
CA ARG A 123 -19.96 -1.15 -28.43
C ARG A 123 -19.29 0.20 -28.28
N ILE A 124 -18.07 0.38 -28.80
CA ILE A 124 -17.45 1.72 -28.86
C ILE A 124 -18.25 2.63 -29.79
N ASP A 125 -18.70 2.15 -30.95
CA ASP A 125 -19.52 2.92 -31.88
C ASP A 125 -20.85 3.36 -31.23
N GLU A 126 -21.54 2.44 -30.53
CA GLU A 126 -22.75 2.74 -29.75
C GLU A 126 -22.50 3.82 -28.69
N LEU A 127 -21.39 3.70 -27.94
CA LEU A 127 -21.00 4.70 -26.94
C LEU A 127 -20.70 6.05 -27.58
N LYS A 128 -20.00 6.07 -28.73
CA LYS A 128 -19.72 7.30 -29.47
C LYS A 128 -21.00 7.99 -29.95
N HIS A 129 -21.97 7.22 -30.46
CA HIS A 129 -23.27 7.76 -30.84
C HIS A 129 -24.04 8.34 -29.66
N PHE A 130 -24.08 7.63 -28.53
CA PHE A 130 -24.67 8.13 -27.29
C PHE A 130 -24.00 9.44 -26.83
N MET A 131 -22.67 9.45 -26.80
CA MET A 131 -21.87 10.62 -26.39
C MET A 131 -22.05 11.83 -27.33
N ALA A 132 -22.18 11.60 -28.64
CA ALA A 132 -22.46 12.67 -29.61
C ALA A 132 -23.86 13.27 -29.41
N ALA A 133 -24.88 12.44 -29.20
CA ALA A 133 -26.25 12.90 -28.94
C ALA A 133 -26.34 13.77 -27.68
N GLU A 134 -25.62 13.40 -26.61
CA GLU A 134 -25.54 14.20 -25.38
C GLU A 134 -24.80 15.53 -25.58
N ARG A 135 -23.73 15.54 -26.39
CA ARG A 135 -23.00 16.76 -26.74
C ARG A 135 -23.89 17.76 -27.49
N ASP A 136 -24.69 17.27 -28.43
CA ASP A 136 -25.65 18.09 -29.18
C ASP A 136 -26.79 18.60 -28.28
N ALA A 137 -27.28 17.77 -27.35
CA ALA A 137 -28.26 18.17 -26.35
C ALA A 137 -27.72 19.21 -25.34
N ALA A 138 -26.43 19.18 -25.03
CA ALA A 138 -25.75 20.13 -24.16
C ALA A 138 -25.44 21.46 -24.88
N ALA A 139 -25.09 21.41 -26.16
CA ALA A 139 -24.87 22.60 -27.01
C ALA A 139 -26.15 23.43 -27.18
N GLY A 140 -27.33 22.80 -27.19
CA GLY A 140 -28.62 23.48 -27.20
C GLY A 140 -28.95 24.28 -25.92
N ARG A 141 -28.21 24.11 -24.81
CA ARG A 141 -28.47 24.77 -23.51
C ARG A 141 -27.40 25.79 -23.08
N ARG A 142 -26.27 25.91 -23.78
CA ARG A 142 -25.21 26.87 -23.44
C ARG A 142 -24.79 27.67 -24.68
N GLY A 143 -25.07 28.97 -24.67
CA GLY A 143 -24.42 29.93 -25.56
C GLY A 143 -22.90 29.91 -25.39
N GLU A 144 -22.21 30.09 -26.52
CA GLU A 144 -20.77 29.92 -26.73
C GLU A 144 -19.89 30.48 -25.60
N ARG A 145 -19.05 29.63 -25.01
CA ARG A 145 -17.80 30.05 -24.37
C ARG A 145 -16.65 29.21 -24.91
N SER A 146 -15.78 29.89 -25.63
CA SER A 146 -14.49 29.39 -26.12
C SER A 146 -13.59 28.99 -24.95
N CYS A 147 -13.11 27.75 -24.97
CA CYS A 147 -12.07 27.26 -24.08
C CYS A 147 -10.76 27.11 -24.86
N ASN A 148 -9.81 28.01 -24.62
CA ASN A 148 -8.43 27.84 -25.07
C ASN A 148 -7.76 26.71 -24.26
N SER A 149 -7.45 25.60 -24.93
CA SER A 149 -6.63 24.52 -24.38
C SER A 149 -5.21 25.01 -24.10
N LYS A 150 -4.84 25.14 -22.82
CA LYS A 150 -3.43 25.12 -22.42
C LYS A 150 -3.10 23.69 -21.97
N GLY A 151 -1.97 23.17 -22.45
CA GLY A 151 -1.51 21.79 -22.22
C GLY A 151 -1.35 21.41 -20.73
N PRO A 152 -1.03 20.13 -20.45
CA PRO A 152 -1.19 19.56 -19.12
C PRO A 152 -0.29 20.24 -18.08
N LEU A 153 -0.91 20.83 -17.05
CA LEU A 153 -0.27 21.66 -16.03
C LEU A 153 0.62 20.87 -15.02
N TRP A 154 0.68 19.55 -15.11
CA TRP A 154 1.35 18.69 -14.12
C TRP A 154 2.86 18.58 -14.29
N LEU A 155 3.43 19.02 -15.43
CA LEU A 155 4.89 19.01 -15.65
C LEU A 155 5.65 20.16 -14.97
N ARG A 156 4.99 21.05 -14.22
CA ARG A 156 5.59 22.34 -13.79
C ARG A 156 5.49 22.65 -12.30
N ARG A 157 5.37 21.65 -11.43
CA ARG A 157 5.53 21.85 -9.98
C ARG A 157 6.98 21.58 -9.60
N LYS A 158 7.79 22.65 -9.49
CA LYS A 158 9.09 22.56 -8.80
C LYS A 158 8.84 22.38 -7.31
N HIS A 159 9.38 21.31 -6.77
CA HIS A 159 9.48 21.00 -5.36
C HIS A 159 10.25 22.13 -4.65
N ASN A 160 9.68 22.67 -3.56
CA ASN A 160 10.45 23.42 -2.58
C ASN A 160 10.58 22.54 -1.31
N PRO A 161 11.77 21.99 -1.02
CA PRO A 161 11.97 21.02 0.07
C PRO A 161 12.03 21.65 1.48
N GLU A 162 11.86 22.97 1.61
CA GLU A 162 12.08 23.70 2.86
C GLU A 162 10.89 23.74 3.84
N LEU A 163 9.75 23.09 3.53
CA LEU A 163 8.54 23.13 4.39
C LEU A 163 8.28 21.84 5.18
N ASP A 164 9.16 20.84 5.07
CA ASP A 164 9.17 19.69 5.98
C ASP A 164 10.26 19.92 7.01
N ARG A 165 9.92 20.16 8.30
CA ARG A 165 10.65 19.68 9.51
C ARG A 165 10.37 20.35 10.85
N GLU A 166 9.29 21.09 11.03
CA GLU A 166 8.83 21.41 12.39
C GLU A 166 7.44 20.83 12.57
N ASN A 167 7.22 20.09 13.67
CA ASN A 167 5.88 19.83 14.15
C ASN A 167 5.24 21.20 14.35
N ILE A 168 4.43 21.65 13.40
CA ILE A 168 3.74 22.94 13.47
C ILE A 168 2.68 22.79 14.56
N VAL A 169 3.09 23.04 15.80
CA VAL A 169 2.24 23.04 17.00
C VAL A 169 1.60 24.42 17.11
N VAL A 170 0.78 24.79 16.12
CA VAL A 170 0.09 26.10 16.12
C VAL A 170 -1.35 25.91 16.56
N GLY A 171 -1.76 26.64 17.60
CA GLY A 171 -3.09 26.52 18.21
C GLY A 171 -3.19 25.36 19.21
N LEU A 172 -2.06 24.85 19.69
CA LEU A 172 -1.96 23.75 20.65
C LEU A 172 -1.15 24.16 21.90
N GLU A 173 -0.69 25.40 21.98
CA GLU A 173 0.25 25.90 22.99
C GLU A 173 -0.36 25.86 24.40
N ASP A 174 -1.60 26.34 24.55
CA ASP A 174 -2.30 26.35 25.83
C ASP A 174 -2.54 24.92 26.36
N ASP A 175 -2.90 24.00 25.48
CA ASP A 175 -3.16 22.61 25.87
C ASP A 175 -1.89 21.81 26.06
N ALA A 176 -0.82 22.13 25.33
CA ALA A 176 0.50 21.58 25.58
C ALA A 176 0.97 22.01 26.97
N GLN A 177 0.76 23.28 27.35
CA GLN A 177 1.09 23.79 28.67
C GLN A 177 0.24 23.14 29.78
N ARG A 178 -1.07 22.96 29.56
CA ARG A 178 -1.96 22.25 30.50
C ARG A 178 -1.59 20.77 30.64
N LEU A 179 -1.32 20.08 29.54
CA LEU A 179 -0.91 18.69 29.58
C LEU A 179 0.45 18.54 30.27
N ARG A 180 1.38 19.44 30.00
CA ARG A 180 2.68 19.50 30.66
C ARG A 180 2.52 19.72 32.16
N SER A 181 1.67 20.64 32.61
CA SER A 181 1.43 20.82 34.05
C SER A 181 0.86 19.56 34.68
N LEU A 182 -0.13 18.91 34.06
CA LEU A 182 -0.72 17.66 34.57
C LEU A 182 0.31 16.52 34.70
N LEU A 183 1.27 16.43 33.76
CA LEU A 183 2.29 15.38 33.79
C LEU A 183 3.45 15.70 34.75
N LEU A 184 3.76 16.98 34.96
CA LEU A 184 4.81 17.45 35.87
C LEU A 184 4.32 17.72 37.29
N GLU A 185 3.02 17.68 37.56
CA GLU A 185 2.48 17.68 38.92
C GLU A 185 3.17 16.60 39.77
N ASP A 186 3.33 16.85 41.07
CA ASP A 186 4.07 15.98 42.02
C ASP A 186 3.18 15.08 42.92
N PRO A 187 2.04 14.48 42.50
CA PRO A 187 1.50 13.37 43.28
C PRO A 187 2.50 12.20 43.23
N PRO A 188 2.81 11.59 44.39
CA PRO A 188 3.76 10.48 44.46
C PRO A 188 3.25 9.26 43.70
N GLU A 189 1.95 9.00 43.76
CA GLU A 189 1.29 7.87 43.09
C GLU A 189 1.40 7.91 41.55
N LEU A 190 1.27 6.73 40.94
CA LEU A 190 1.05 6.56 39.51
C LEU A 190 -0.24 7.30 39.10
N SER A 191 -0.11 8.22 38.15
CA SER A 191 -1.23 8.99 37.61
C SER A 191 -1.43 8.72 36.12
N ILE A 192 -2.70 8.66 35.72
CA ILE A 192 -3.11 8.41 34.35
C ILE A 192 -3.87 9.64 33.86
N THR A 193 -3.40 10.20 32.75
CA THR A 193 -4.01 11.34 32.06
C THR A 193 -4.47 10.90 30.68
N ALA A 194 -5.68 11.26 30.28
CA ALA A 194 -6.18 10.98 28.94
C ALA A 194 -6.40 12.27 28.13
N ILE A 195 -6.03 12.26 26.86
CA ILE A 195 -6.42 13.25 25.86
C ILE A 195 -7.58 12.67 25.07
N CYS A 196 -8.74 13.32 25.09
CA CYS A 196 -9.92 12.87 24.35
C CYS A 196 -10.35 13.89 23.27
N GLY A 197 -10.99 13.42 22.20
CA GLY A 197 -11.48 14.29 21.12
C GLY A 197 -11.63 13.56 19.78
N MET A 198 -12.33 14.17 18.82
CA MET A 198 -12.62 13.55 17.52
C MET A 198 -11.35 13.20 16.70
N GLY A 199 -11.49 12.37 15.67
CA GLY A 199 -10.40 12.05 14.74
C GLY A 199 -9.86 13.29 14.04
N GLY A 200 -8.55 13.34 13.76
CA GLY A 200 -7.93 14.47 13.03
C GLY A 200 -7.81 15.79 13.81
N ILE A 201 -8.18 15.80 15.11
CA ILE A 201 -8.11 16.99 15.96
C ILE A 201 -6.70 17.29 16.53
N GLY A 202 -5.73 16.41 16.29
CA GLY A 202 -4.35 16.62 16.73
C GLY A 202 -4.00 16.07 18.12
N LYS A 203 -4.74 15.08 18.66
CA LYS A 203 -4.42 14.44 19.95
C LYS A 203 -3.00 13.86 19.98
N THR A 204 -2.66 13.06 18.97
CA THR A 204 -1.34 12.45 18.81
C THR A 204 -0.24 13.52 18.68
N ILE A 205 -0.50 14.59 17.93
CA ILE A 205 0.44 15.72 17.78
C ILE A 205 0.67 16.43 19.12
N LEU A 206 -0.39 16.67 19.90
CA LEU A 206 -0.29 17.23 21.25
C LEU A 206 0.48 16.33 22.21
N ALA A 207 0.22 15.02 22.18
CA ALA A 207 0.96 14.06 22.98
C ALA A 207 2.45 14.00 22.56
N GLN A 208 2.75 14.04 21.25
CA GLN A 208 4.11 14.04 20.72
C GLN A 208 4.88 15.32 21.07
N SER A 209 4.23 16.49 21.02
CA SER A 209 4.88 17.76 21.37
C SER A 209 5.31 17.78 22.83
N VAL A 210 4.45 17.28 23.73
CA VAL A 210 4.73 17.21 25.16
C VAL A 210 5.68 16.06 25.50
N TYR A 211 5.56 14.90 24.84
CA TYR A 211 6.49 13.78 25.04
C TYR A 211 7.95 14.15 24.76
N ASN A 212 8.18 15.03 23.76
CA ASN A 212 9.49 15.54 23.39
C ASN A 212 9.88 16.85 24.09
N ASP A 213 9.07 17.34 25.03
CA ASP A 213 9.38 18.54 25.80
C ASP A 213 10.64 18.31 26.65
N PRO A 214 11.67 19.20 26.59
CA PRO A 214 12.90 19.03 27.34
C PRO A 214 12.72 18.79 28.84
N LEU A 215 11.74 19.45 29.48
CA LEU A 215 11.50 19.26 30.92
C LEU A 215 10.96 17.86 31.24
N LEU A 216 10.18 17.27 30.33
CA LEU A 216 9.69 15.89 30.51
C LEU A 216 10.75 14.87 30.15
N VAL A 217 11.56 15.13 29.13
CA VAL A 217 12.73 14.31 28.78
C VAL A 217 13.68 14.21 29.98
N ASP A 218 13.95 15.33 30.66
CA ASP A 218 14.82 15.37 31.83
C ASP A 218 14.15 14.73 33.07
N GLY A 219 12.84 14.93 33.24
CA GLY A 219 12.07 14.42 34.38
C GLY A 219 11.78 12.91 34.33
N PHE A 220 11.75 12.31 33.15
CA PHE A 220 11.43 10.89 32.91
C PHE A 220 12.53 10.24 32.07
N ARG A 221 13.49 9.58 32.74
CA ARG A 221 14.59 8.87 32.05
C ARG A 221 14.12 7.65 31.27
N THR A 222 13.04 7.01 31.71
CA THR A 222 12.44 5.86 31.03
C THR A 222 11.13 6.30 30.40
N ARG A 223 11.05 6.27 29.06
CA ARG A 223 9.86 6.69 28.32
C ARG A 223 9.51 5.68 27.24
N PHE A 224 8.21 5.43 27.06
CA PHE A 224 7.72 4.55 26.02
C PHE A 224 6.59 5.21 25.25
N TRP A 225 6.53 4.90 23.96
CA TRP A 225 5.42 5.26 23.10
C TRP A 225 4.92 4.01 22.39
N ALA A 226 3.62 3.74 22.48
CA ALA A 226 2.99 2.64 21.76
C ALA A 226 1.64 3.09 21.21
N THR A 227 1.38 2.81 19.93
CA THR A 227 0.08 3.01 19.31
C THR A 227 -0.75 1.73 19.43
N VAL A 228 -1.99 1.86 19.91
CA VAL A 228 -2.91 0.77 20.23
C VAL A 228 -3.83 0.53 19.03
N SER A 229 -3.45 -0.42 18.17
CA SER A 229 -4.27 -0.78 17.01
C SER A 229 -5.56 -1.51 17.39
N HIS A 230 -6.59 -1.48 16.54
CA HIS A 230 -7.79 -2.31 16.69
C HIS A 230 -7.55 -3.82 16.91
N GLY A 231 -6.47 -4.39 16.36
CA GLY A 231 -6.03 -5.78 16.60
C GLY A 231 -5.11 -5.93 17.82
N PHE A 232 -5.38 -5.17 18.87
CA PHE A 232 -4.52 -5.00 20.04
C PHE A 232 -4.13 -6.34 20.69
N GLN A 233 -2.84 -6.48 20.99
CA GLN A 233 -2.30 -7.59 21.79
C GLN A 233 -1.31 -7.02 22.80
N ALA A 234 -1.60 -7.22 24.10
CA ALA A 234 -0.76 -6.70 25.19
C ALA A 234 0.70 -7.15 25.05
N ALA A 235 0.93 -8.41 24.64
CA ALA A 235 2.26 -8.97 24.44
C ALA A 235 3.13 -8.18 23.45
N ASP A 236 2.56 -7.62 22.38
CA ASP A 236 3.35 -6.87 21.37
C ASP A 236 3.83 -5.53 21.92
N ILE A 237 2.97 -4.84 22.68
CA ILE A 237 3.34 -3.58 23.33
C ILE A 237 4.39 -3.84 24.42
N LEU A 238 4.18 -4.86 25.26
CA LEU A 238 5.14 -5.24 26.30
C LEU A 238 6.50 -5.63 25.70
N ALA A 239 6.51 -6.43 24.62
CA ALA A 239 7.71 -6.81 23.89
C ALA A 239 8.43 -5.58 23.31
N THR A 240 7.69 -4.64 22.72
CA THR A 240 8.25 -3.42 22.16
C THR A 240 8.87 -2.54 23.25
N MET A 241 8.21 -2.41 24.41
CA MET A 241 8.76 -1.67 25.55
C MET A 241 10.03 -2.33 26.10
N LEU A 242 10.05 -3.66 26.23
CA LEU A 242 11.24 -4.40 26.66
C LEU A 242 12.41 -4.22 25.68
N LEU A 243 12.17 -4.29 24.37
CA LEU A 243 13.19 -4.06 23.35
C LEU A 243 13.79 -2.63 23.41
N SER A 244 13.00 -1.65 23.84
CA SER A 244 13.44 -0.25 23.95
C SER A 244 14.28 0.05 25.19
N LEU A 245 14.43 -0.91 26.11
CA LEU A 245 15.20 -0.72 27.34
C LEU A 245 16.71 -0.99 27.11
N PRO A 246 17.61 -0.26 27.79
CA PRO A 246 19.06 -0.41 27.60
C PRO A 246 19.63 -1.77 28.03
N SER A 247 18.92 -2.51 28.89
CA SER A 247 19.28 -3.87 29.29
C SER A 247 18.90 -4.83 28.16
N ALA A 248 19.81 -5.00 27.20
CA ALA A 248 19.61 -5.68 25.93
C ALA A 248 19.00 -7.10 26.06
N TRP A 249 17.67 -7.20 25.93
CA TRP A 249 17.03 -8.46 25.56
C TRP A 249 17.03 -8.58 24.04
N SER A 250 17.48 -9.72 23.53
CA SER A 250 17.33 -10.06 22.12
C SER A 250 15.85 -10.33 21.80
N LYS A 251 15.47 -10.10 20.54
CA LYS A 251 14.11 -10.40 20.04
C LYS A 251 13.73 -11.86 20.29
N ASN A 252 14.69 -12.79 20.18
CA ASN A 252 14.48 -14.21 20.41
C ASN A 252 14.18 -14.53 21.89
N GLU A 253 14.82 -13.82 22.83
CA GLU A 253 14.52 -13.99 24.26
C GLU A 253 13.10 -13.53 24.59
N ILE A 254 12.70 -12.36 24.08
CA ILE A 254 11.36 -11.80 24.25
C ILE A 254 10.29 -12.71 23.64
N GLU A 255 10.52 -13.25 22.44
CA GLU A 255 9.61 -14.21 21.82
C GLU A 255 9.44 -15.50 22.64
N ARG A 256 10.47 -15.90 23.40
CA ARG A 256 10.43 -17.08 24.29
C ARG A 256 9.81 -16.80 25.66
N MET A 257 9.75 -15.54 26.11
CA MET A 257 9.19 -15.16 27.42
C MET A 257 7.69 -15.46 27.52
N GLY A 258 6.94 -15.38 26.42
CA GLY A 258 5.50 -15.66 26.42
C GLY A 258 4.74 -14.84 27.47
N MET A 259 4.15 -15.51 28.47
CA MET A 259 3.42 -14.85 29.56
C MET A 259 4.31 -14.08 30.54
N GLN A 260 5.62 -14.30 30.55
CA GLN A 260 6.57 -13.63 31.44
C GLN A 260 6.89 -12.18 31.03
N LEU A 261 6.44 -11.73 29.85
CA LEU A 261 6.67 -10.36 29.36
C LEU A 261 6.22 -9.29 30.35
N MET A 262 5.07 -9.51 31.00
CA MET A 262 4.51 -8.59 31.98
C MET A 262 5.38 -8.47 33.23
N GLU A 263 5.78 -9.61 33.80
CA GLU A 263 6.64 -9.66 34.99
C GLU A 263 8.02 -9.07 34.73
N ASN A 264 8.60 -9.34 33.56
CA ASN A 264 9.90 -8.80 33.19
C ASN A 264 9.84 -7.29 32.97
N LEU A 265 8.79 -6.77 32.34
CA LEU A 265 8.62 -5.33 32.20
C LEU A 265 8.41 -4.67 33.57
N TYR A 266 7.57 -5.27 34.42
CA TYR A 266 7.36 -4.78 35.79
C TYR A 266 8.68 -4.63 36.54
N ARG A 267 9.51 -5.70 36.60
CA ARG A 267 10.82 -5.68 37.26
C ARG A 267 11.79 -4.68 36.63
N ALA A 268 11.68 -4.44 35.33
CA ALA A 268 12.53 -3.47 34.64
C ALA A 268 12.14 -2.01 34.95
N LEU A 269 10.89 -1.77 35.31
CA LEU A 269 10.36 -0.46 35.70
C LEU A 269 10.40 -0.20 37.20
N GLU A 270 10.50 -1.26 38.01
CA GLU A 270 10.58 -1.19 39.47
C GLU A 270 11.67 -0.22 39.94
N GLY A 271 11.30 0.69 40.83
CA GLY A 271 12.15 1.76 41.38
C GLY A 271 12.46 2.89 40.41
N ARG A 272 11.96 2.87 39.16
CA ARG A 272 12.23 3.90 38.14
C ARG A 272 11.02 4.79 37.89
N ARG A 273 11.25 6.09 37.76
CA ARG A 273 10.22 7.02 37.29
C ARG A 273 10.08 6.91 35.77
N TYR A 274 8.89 6.58 35.28
CA TYR A 274 8.64 6.36 33.85
C TYR A 274 7.43 7.14 33.32
N LEU A 275 7.44 7.40 32.00
CA LEU A 275 6.30 7.92 31.24
C LEU A 275 5.93 6.94 30.13
N VAL A 276 4.70 6.45 30.12
CA VAL A 276 4.17 5.59 29.05
C VAL A 276 3.11 6.34 28.28
N VAL A 277 3.23 6.42 26.96
CA VAL A 277 2.17 6.91 26.07
C VAL A 277 1.51 5.72 25.36
N LEU A 278 0.19 5.57 25.56
CA LEU A 278 -0.66 4.65 24.82
C LEU A 278 -1.56 5.46 23.88
N ASP A 279 -1.15 5.55 22.62
CA ASP A 279 -1.81 6.36 21.60
C ASP A 279 -2.96 5.59 20.92
N ASP A 280 -4.09 6.27 20.69
CA ASP A 280 -5.30 5.81 20.03
C ASP A 280 -6.00 4.59 20.66
N VAL A 281 -6.33 4.68 21.96
CA VAL A 281 -7.04 3.62 22.69
C VAL A 281 -8.53 3.58 22.35
N TRP A 282 -9.02 2.43 21.85
CA TRP A 282 -10.39 2.22 21.37
C TRP A 282 -11.35 1.54 22.36
N SER A 283 -10.83 0.86 23.39
CA SER A 283 -11.60 0.17 24.44
C SER A 283 -10.86 0.20 25.78
N THR A 284 -11.48 -0.26 26.87
CA THR A 284 -10.81 -0.40 28.17
C THR A 284 -9.92 -1.64 28.28
N GLU A 285 -10.06 -2.58 27.34
CA GLU A 285 -9.33 -3.84 27.34
C GLU A 285 -7.80 -3.66 27.28
N PRO A 286 -7.23 -2.80 26.41
CA PRO A 286 -5.80 -2.51 26.40
C PRO A 286 -5.23 -2.13 27.76
N TRP A 287 -5.90 -1.22 28.46
CA TRP A 287 -5.49 -0.80 29.79
C TRP A 287 -5.62 -1.94 30.80
N ASN A 288 -6.75 -2.64 30.83
CA ASN A 288 -6.99 -3.75 31.76
C ASN A 288 -5.94 -4.87 31.62
N ASN A 289 -5.44 -5.10 30.40
CA ASN A 289 -4.44 -6.11 30.10
C ASN A 289 -3.00 -5.64 30.35
N LEU A 290 -2.71 -4.34 30.31
CA LEU A 290 -1.36 -3.81 30.48
C LEU A 290 -1.07 -3.28 31.89
N ARG A 291 -2.08 -2.84 32.63
CA ARG A 291 -1.91 -2.12 33.92
C ARG A 291 -1.04 -2.84 34.94
N PHE A 292 -1.02 -4.18 34.92
CA PHE A 292 -0.25 -5.00 35.85
C PHE A 292 1.25 -5.04 35.53
N ALA A 293 1.68 -4.55 34.36
CA ALA A 293 3.08 -4.41 33.99
C ALA A 293 3.73 -3.12 34.54
N PHE A 294 2.93 -2.22 35.12
CA PHE A 294 3.34 -0.87 35.50
C PHE A 294 3.36 -0.72 37.03
N PRO A 295 4.54 -0.71 37.68
CA PRO A 295 4.66 -0.58 39.14
C PRO A 295 4.32 0.82 39.63
N ASP A 296 3.49 0.91 40.68
CA ASP A 296 3.25 2.16 41.42
C ASP A 296 4.14 2.24 42.67
N ASP A 297 5.39 2.65 42.47
CA ASP A 297 6.39 2.78 43.54
C ASP A 297 6.35 4.14 44.22
N ASN A 298 5.26 4.90 44.07
CA ASN A 298 5.12 6.25 44.61
C ASN A 298 6.25 7.21 44.17
N ASN A 299 6.77 7.04 42.95
CA ASN A 299 7.90 7.78 42.40
C ASN A 299 7.51 8.82 41.34
N GLY A 300 6.22 9.13 41.23
CA GLY A 300 5.68 10.10 40.28
C GLY A 300 5.67 9.62 38.83
N SER A 301 5.53 8.30 38.59
CA SER A 301 5.36 7.74 37.25
C SER A 301 4.03 8.15 36.61
N ARG A 302 4.00 8.23 35.28
CA ARG A 302 2.86 8.77 34.52
C ARG A 302 2.49 7.87 33.35
N ILE A 303 1.19 7.80 33.06
CA ILE A 303 0.65 7.16 31.85
C ILE A 303 -0.22 8.17 31.12
N LEU A 304 0.11 8.43 29.86
CA LEU A 304 -0.65 9.27 28.97
C LEU A 304 -1.40 8.39 27.97
N ILE A 305 -2.70 8.62 27.83
CA ILE A 305 -3.54 7.92 26.86
C ILE A 305 -4.10 8.93 25.88
N THR A 306 -4.18 8.60 24.59
CA THR A 306 -5.02 9.35 23.65
C THR A 306 -6.20 8.46 23.22
N THR A 307 -7.40 9.03 23.12
CA THR A 307 -8.58 8.28 22.70
C THR A 307 -9.60 9.17 22.00
N ARG A 308 -10.44 8.58 21.16
CA ARG A 308 -11.58 9.27 20.56
C ARG A 308 -12.83 9.24 21.43
N ASN A 309 -12.86 8.34 22.42
CA ASN A 309 -14.05 8.07 23.21
C ASN A 309 -13.90 8.67 24.62
N ARG A 310 -14.71 9.69 24.90
CA ARG A 310 -14.74 10.35 26.21
C ARG A 310 -15.04 9.37 27.36
N HIS A 311 -15.94 8.43 27.15
CA HIS A 311 -16.32 7.47 28.19
C HIS A 311 -15.14 6.58 28.60
N ILE A 312 -14.32 6.17 27.62
CA ILE A 312 -13.11 5.38 27.87
C ILE A 312 -12.08 6.22 28.63
N ALA A 313 -11.91 7.48 28.26
CA ALA A 313 -11.01 8.40 28.97
C ALA A 313 -11.40 8.53 30.46
N GLU A 314 -12.68 8.76 30.75
CA GLU A 314 -13.21 8.91 32.11
C GLU A 314 -13.14 7.62 32.94
N GLN A 315 -13.21 6.45 32.29
CA GLN A 315 -13.09 5.16 32.97
C GLN A 315 -11.65 4.80 33.37
N ILE A 316 -10.67 5.18 32.56
CA ILE A 316 -9.28 4.76 32.73
C ILE A 316 -8.46 5.82 33.49
N SER A 317 -8.70 7.11 33.23
CA SER A 317 -7.83 8.20 33.68
C SER A 317 -8.43 9.01 34.84
N LYS A 318 -7.55 9.53 35.71
CA LYS A 318 -7.94 10.45 36.79
C LYS A 318 -8.20 11.86 36.23
N SER A 319 -7.51 12.22 35.15
CA SER A 319 -7.60 13.54 34.51
C SER A 319 -7.82 13.40 33.02
N VAL A 320 -8.83 14.08 32.49
CA VAL A 320 -9.17 14.08 31.06
C VAL A 320 -8.99 15.48 30.49
N LEU A 321 -8.14 15.61 29.48
CA LEU A 321 -7.97 16.80 28.66
C LEU A 321 -8.77 16.63 27.37
N GLU A 322 -9.90 17.32 27.27
CA GLU A 322 -10.76 17.27 26.08
C GLU A 322 -10.30 18.30 25.05
N ARG A 323 -10.10 17.83 23.82
CA ARG A 323 -9.72 18.66 22.69
C ARG A 323 -10.93 19.23 22.00
N GLU A 324 -11.00 20.55 22.02
CA GLU A 324 -11.94 21.33 21.20
C GLU A 324 -11.37 21.62 19.80
N LEU A 325 -12.27 21.92 18.85
CA LEU A 325 -11.92 22.39 17.52
C LEU A 325 -11.18 23.73 17.61
N LEU A 326 -10.32 24.01 16.64
CA LEU A 326 -9.63 25.30 16.57
C LEU A 326 -10.64 26.44 16.38
N SER A 327 -10.40 27.55 17.07
CA SER A 327 -11.11 28.80 16.82
C SER A 327 -10.87 29.30 15.38
N ASP A 328 -11.69 30.23 14.91
CA ASP A 328 -11.52 30.83 13.57
C ASP A 328 -10.11 31.44 13.41
N ASP A 329 -9.58 32.06 14.47
CA ASP A 329 -8.23 32.63 14.46
C ASP A 329 -7.14 31.56 14.58
N GLY A 330 -7.31 30.54 15.42
CA GLY A 330 -6.40 29.39 15.48
C GLY A 330 -6.31 28.64 14.14
N SER A 331 -7.45 28.46 13.48
CA SER A 331 -7.54 27.85 12.15
C SER A 331 -6.82 28.66 11.08
N TRP A 332 -6.95 29.99 11.16
CA TRP A 332 -6.24 30.90 10.27
C TRP A 332 -4.74 30.91 10.53
N MET A 333 -4.32 30.88 11.80
CA MET A 333 -2.91 30.78 12.19
C MET A 333 -2.29 29.47 11.71
N LEU A 334 -2.99 28.35 11.84
CA LEU A 334 -2.53 27.06 11.30
C LEU A 334 -2.38 27.11 9.76
N LEU A 335 -3.33 27.71 9.04
CA LEU A 335 -3.18 27.87 7.59
C LEU A 335 -1.97 28.76 7.23
N LYS A 336 -1.76 29.85 7.97
CA LYS A 336 -0.60 30.75 7.80
C LYS A 336 0.71 30.01 8.04
N SER A 337 0.84 29.25 9.12
CA SER A 337 2.08 28.52 9.40
C SER A 337 2.38 27.45 8.35
N LEU A 338 1.35 26.80 7.80
CA LEU A 338 1.51 25.81 6.72
C LEU A 338 1.90 26.40 5.35
N LEU A 339 1.50 27.64 5.08
CA LEU A 339 1.71 28.30 3.79
C LEU A 339 2.82 29.36 3.80
N GLY A 340 3.25 29.81 4.98
CA GLY A 340 4.17 30.93 5.15
C GLY A 340 3.51 32.29 4.87
N PHE A 341 4.20 33.16 4.14
CA PHE A 341 3.72 34.51 3.88
C PHE A 341 2.50 34.51 2.94
N ILE A 342 1.32 34.89 3.47
CA ILE A 342 0.09 35.04 2.69
C ILE A 342 -0.15 36.52 2.37
N PRO A 343 -0.24 36.93 1.09
CA PRO A 343 -0.56 38.29 0.71
C PRO A 343 -1.89 38.80 1.28
N PHE A 344 -1.93 40.05 1.74
CA PHE A 344 -3.12 40.68 2.33
C PHE A 344 -4.39 40.55 1.48
N ARG A 345 -4.25 40.59 0.15
CA ARG A 345 -5.38 40.44 -0.80
C ARG A 345 -6.06 39.07 -0.72
N LEU A 346 -5.34 38.04 -0.28
CA LEU A 346 -5.85 36.67 -0.13
C LEU A 346 -6.37 36.38 1.27
N GLU A 347 -6.00 37.16 2.29
CA GLU A 347 -6.40 36.93 3.68
C GLU A 347 -7.91 36.81 3.86
N ARG A 348 -8.67 37.69 3.21
CA ARG A 348 -10.15 37.65 3.28
C ARG A 348 -10.72 36.36 2.67
N ILE A 349 -10.11 35.82 1.61
CA ILE A 349 -10.57 34.59 0.96
C ILE A 349 -10.13 33.39 1.79
N GLY A 350 -8.88 33.38 2.25
CA GLY A 350 -8.34 32.32 3.10
C GLY A 350 -9.09 32.15 4.41
N ARG A 351 -9.47 33.25 5.09
CA ARG A 351 -10.32 33.21 6.28
C ARG A 351 -11.69 32.58 6.01
N LYS A 352 -12.28 32.81 4.84
CA LYS A 352 -13.52 32.13 4.44
C LYS A 352 -13.29 30.64 4.17
N ILE A 353 -12.18 30.30 3.53
CA ILE A 353 -11.80 28.89 3.27
C ILE A 353 -11.65 28.12 4.58
N VAL A 354 -10.85 28.61 5.55
CA VAL A 354 -10.66 27.92 6.85
C VAL A 354 -11.93 27.88 7.69
N LYS A 355 -12.81 28.87 7.55
CA LYS A 355 -14.13 28.84 8.19
C LYS A 355 -14.98 27.67 7.68
N HIS A 356 -14.87 27.32 6.41
CA HIS A 356 -15.50 26.11 5.87
C HIS A 356 -14.85 24.83 6.41
N CYS A 357 -13.59 24.86 6.88
CA CYS A 357 -12.93 23.73 7.55
C CYS A 357 -13.48 23.41 8.95
N GLY A 358 -14.33 24.26 9.51
CA GLY A 358 -14.99 24.02 10.80
C GLY A 358 -14.03 23.80 11.97
N GLY A 359 -12.83 24.38 11.93
CA GLY A 359 -11.86 24.27 13.01
C GLY A 359 -11.11 22.94 13.11
N LEU A 360 -11.27 22.00 12.17
CA LEU A 360 -10.56 20.72 12.22
C LEU A 360 -9.14 20.84 11.65
N PRO A 361 -8.06 20.61 12.45
CA PRO A 361 -6.67 20.74 12.01
C PRO A 361 -6.34 19.91 10.77
N LEU A 362 -6.80 18.65 10.70
CA LEU A 362 -6.56 17.79 9.53
C LEU A 362 -7.18 18.38 8.25
N ALA A 363 -8.42 18.86 8.32
CA ALA A 363 -9.11 19.46 7.17
C ALA A 363 -8.38 20.73 6.69
N ILE A 364 -7.93 21.57 7.62
CA ILE A 364 -7.14 22.78 7.33
C ILE A 364 -5.81 22.39 6.67
N THR A 365 -5.13 21.38 7.21
CA THR A 365 -3.84 20.91 6.69
C THR A 365 -3.95 20.44 5.25
N ILE A 366 -5.01 19.69 4.94
CA ILE A 366 -5.28 19.20 3.59
C ILE A 366 -5.62 20.34 2.63
N ILE A 367 -6.52 21.25 3.02
CA ILE A 367 -6.89 22.41 2.20
C ILE A 367 -5.71 23.36 1.96
N ALA A 368 -4.82 23.51 2.95
CA ALA A 368 -3.61 24.32 2.81
C ALA A 368 -2.78 23.85 1.61
N ARG A 369 -2.70 22.54 1.35
CA ARG A 369 -1.96 22.00 0.21
C ARG A 369 -2.57 22.44 -1.14
N SER A 370 -3.89 22.51 -1.25
CA SER A 370 -4.58 23.07 -2.43
C SER A 370 -4.40 24.60 -2.54
N CYS A 371 -4.17 25.29 -1.43
CA CYS A 371 -3.97 26.74 -1.39
C CYS A 371 -2.53 27.21 -1.68
N ARG A 372 -1.58 26.30 -1.92
CA ARG A 372 -0.17 26.62 -2.24
C ARG A 372 -0.01 27.54 -3.45
N GLU A 373 -0.89 27.39 -4.45
CA GLU A 373 -0.98 28.37 -5.53
C GLU A 373 -1.73 29.61 -5.01
N MET A 374 -0.95 30.57 -4.50
CA MET A 374 -1.41 31.83 -3.90
C MET A 374 -1.88 32.84 -4.95
N THR A 375 -2.81 32.41 -5.81
CA THR A 375 -3.50 33.30 -6.76
C THR A 375 -4.94 33.48 -6.32
N ARG A 376 -5.49 34.67 -6.60
CA ARG A 376 -6.87 34.99 -6.24
C ARG A 376 -7.86 34.04 -6.93
N ASP A 377 -7.62 33.76 -8.20
CA ASP A 377 -8.49 32.89 -9.01
C ASP A 377 -8.53 31.45 -8.46
N ASN A 378 -7.38 30.90 -8.06
CA ASN A 378 -7.30 29.57 -7.45
C ASN A 378 -8.07 29.53 -6.12
N TRP A 379 -7.82 30.47 -5.21
CA TRP A 379 -8.49 30.50 -3.91
C TRP A 379 -10.00 30.74 -4.03
N GLU A 380 -10.43 31.58 -4.98
CA GLU A 380 -11.86 31.76 -5.28
C GLU A 380 -12.48 30.52 -5.92
N ALA A 381 -11.73 29.73 -6.70
CA ALA A 381 -12.19 28.44 -7.23
C ALA A 381 -12.36 27.41 -6.11
N ILE A 382 -11.39 27.29 -5.20
CA ILE A 382 -11.46 26.43 -4.00
C ILE A 382 -12.69 26.82 -3.16
N LEU A 383 -12.84 28.12 -2.87
CA LEU A 383 -13.98 28.62 -2.10
C LEU A 383 -15.33 28.36 -2.78
N ARG A 384 -15.42 28.44 -4.12
CA ARG A 384 -16.64 28.10 -4.85
C ARG A 384 -17.00 26.61 -4.70
N ARG A 385 -16.01 25.72 -4.73
CA ARG A 385 -16.22 24.28 -4.54
C ARG A 385 -16.66 23.96 -3.11
N LEU A 386 -16.08 24.65 -2.12
CA LEU A 386 -16.52 24.63 -0.74
C LEU A 386 -17.92 25.26 -0.51
N ARG A 387 -18.51 25.93 -1.49
CA ARG A 387 -19.86 26.53 -1.40
C ARG A 387 -20.91 25.77 -2.20
N GLY A 388 -20.52 25.16 -3.32
CA GLY A 388 -21.41 24.45 -4.24
C GLY A 388 -22.05 23.22 -3.60
N ASN A 389 -21.40 22.62 -2.61
CA ASN A 389 -21.94 21.54 -1.81
C ASN A 389 -22.73 22.13 -0.63
N GLN A 390 -24.02 22.42 -0.80
CA GLN A 390 -24.89 22.94 0.27
C GLN A 390 -25.13 21.92 1.41
N THR A 391 -24.54 20.73 1.31
CA THR A 391 -24.58 19.63 2.29
C THR A 391 -23.29 19.48 3.11
N LEU A 392 -22.28 20.35 2.97
CA LEU A 392 -21.03 20.32 3.76
C LEU A 392 -21.29 20.66 5.24
N GLN A 393 -21.93 19.76 5.98
CA GLN A 393 -22.08 19.87 7.44
C GLN A 393 -21.00 19.06 8.17
N SER A 394 -20.16 18.30 7.47
CA SER A 394 -19.22 17.36 8.07
C SER A 394 -17.78 17.51 7.56
N ALA A 395 -16.81 17.25 8.44
CA ALA A 395 -15.38 17.18 8.09
C ALA A 395 -15.10 16.21 6.93
N ASP A 396 -15.93 15.18 6.81
CA ASP A 396 -15.86 14.16 5.78
C ASP A 396 -16.00 14.70 4.36
N ASP A 397 -16.81 15.74 4.18
CA ASP A 397 -17.03 16.29 2.85
C ASP A 397 -15.84 17.14 2.38
N ILE A 398 -15.10 17.72 3.32
CA ILE A 398 -13.87 18.46 3.07
C ILE A 398 -12.74 17.50 2.71
N LEU A 399 -12.67 16.37 3.40
CA LEU A 399 -11.77 15.29 3.02
C LEU A 399 -12.12 14.76 1.61
N ALA A 400 -13.40 14.65 1.25
CA ALA A 400 -13.82 14.25 -0.10
C ALA A 400 -13.35 15.23 -1.19
N LEU A 401 -13.32 16.54 -0.92
CA LEU A 401 -12.79 17.53 -1.87
C LEU A 401 -11.31 17.28 -2.18
N SER A 402 -10.53 16.83 -1.20
CA SER A 402 -9.11 16.51 -1.40
C SER A 402 -8.89 15.32 -2.33
N TYR A 403 -9.81 14.34 -2.30
CA TYR A 403 -9.82 13.22 -3.25
C TYR A 403 -10.22 13.69 -4.65
N ASN A 404 -11.25 14.53 -4.76
CA ASN A 404 -11.69 15.09 -6.04
C ASN A 404 -10.62 16.01 -6.68
N ASP A 405 -9.72 16.57 -5.87
CA ASP A 405 -8.56 17.38 -6.31
C ASP A 405 -7.36 16.56 -6.78
N LEU A 406 -7.39 15.23 -6.62
CA LEU A 406 -6.29 14.39 -7.05
C LEU A 406 -6.28 14.23 -8.57
N PRO A 407 -5.09 14.22 -9.19
CA PRO A 407 -4.92 13.70 -10.54
C PRO A 407 -5.54 12.32 -10.66
N PHE A 408 -6.20 12.07 -11.80
CA PHE A 408 -6.94 10.83 -12.07
C PHE A 408 -6.14 9.53 -11.87
N HIS A 409 -4.80 9.59 -11.96
CA HIS A 409 -3.90 8.44 -11.76
C HIS A 409 -3.57 8.18 -10.28
N LEU A 410 -3.66 9.20 -9.41
CA LEU A 410 -3.45 9.07 -7.97
C LEU A 410 -4.70 8.61 -7.22
N GLN A 411 -5.88 8.97 -7.71
CA GLN A 411 -7.17 8.55 -7.13
C GLN A 411 -7.26 7.03 -6.89
N PRO A 412 -7.03 6.15 -7.90
CA PRO A 412 -7.09 4.71 -7.67
C PRO A 412 -5.97 4.20 -6.75
N CYS A 413 -4.81 4.86 -6.73
CA CYS A 413 -3.70 4.52 -5.83
C CYS A 413 -4.06 4.80 -4.36
N LEU A 414 -4.68 5.97 -4.09
CA LEU A 414 -5.18 6.33 -2.77
C LEU A 414 -6.33 5.40 -2.34
N LEU A 415 -7.32 5.18 -3.21
CA LEU A 415 -8.43 4.27 -2.91
C LEU A 415 -7.93 2.85 -2.59
N TYR A 416 -6.86 2.39 -3.24
CA TYR A 416 -6.30 1.08 -3.00
C TYR A 416 -5.91 0.87 -1.53
N LEU A 417 -5.50 1.92 -0.82
CA LEU A 417 -5.19 1.86 0.61
C LEU A 417 -6.42 1.52 1.47
N GLY A 418 -7.64 1.77 0.99
CA GLY A 418 -8.89 1.41 1.66
C GLY A 418 -9.14 -0.10 1.76
N LEU A 419 -8.47 -0.93 0.94
CA LEU A 419 -8.49 -2.40 1.04
C LEU A 419 -7.76 -2.89 2.30
N MET A 420 -6.73 -2.17 2.73
CA MET A 420 -5.88 -2.57 3.85
C MET A 420 -6.65 -2.44 5.17
N PRO A 421 -6.43 -3.31 6.16
CA PRO A 421 -6.95 -3.10 7.51
C PRO A 421 -6.57 -1.72 8.05
N SER A 422 -7.46 -1.13 8.85
CA SER A 422 -7.21 0.19 9.46
C SER A 422 -5.96 0.13 10.34
N GLU A 423 -5.15 1.20 10.33
CA GLU A 423 -3.90 1.35 11.11
C GLU A 423 -2.78 0.34 10.80
N GLN A 424 -2.94 -0.54 9.80
CA GLN A 424 -1.84 -1.41 9.38
C GLN A 424 -0.76 -0.61 8.68
N VAL A 425 0.47 -0.69 9.20
CA VAL A 425 1.66 -0.14 8.56
C VAL A 425 1.97 -0.94 7.30
N ILE A 426 2.00 -0.28 6.14
CA ILE A 426 2.22 -0.90 4.84
C ILE A 426 3.68 -0.70 4.43
N PRO A 427 4.46 -1.77 4.24
CA PRO A 427 5.81 -1.67 3.68
C PRO A 427 5.77 -1.12 2.25
N LEU A 428 6.63 -0.14 1.94
CA LEU A 428 6.58 0.55 0.64
C LEU A 428 6.85 -0.39 -0.53
N GLU A 429 7.78 -1.34 -0.36
CA GLU A 429 8.12 -2.32 -1.39
C GLU A 429 6.91 -3.21 -1.75
N LYS A 430 6.07 -3.52 -0.73
CA LYS A 430 4.82 -4.24 -0.92
C LYS A 430 3.82 -3.36 -1.67
N LEU A 431 3.62 -2.12 -1.22
CA LEU A 431 2.66 -1.20 -1.83
C LEU A 431 2.95 -0.94 -3.32
N TYR A 432 4.21 -0.64 -3.66
CA TYR A 432 4.62 -0.38 -5.04
C TYR A 432 4.38 -1.59 -5.92
N SER A 433 4.72 -2.77 -5.42
CA SER A 433 4.54 -4.01 -6.17
C SER A 433 3.06 -4.35 -6.37
N LEU A 434 2.21 -4.06 -5.39
CA LEU A 434 0.76 -4.19 -5.54
C LEU A 434 0.23 -3.23 -6.61
N TRP A 435 0.56 -1.93 -6.54
CA TRP A 435 0.11 -0.95 -7.54
C TRP A 435 0.58 -1.29 -8.96
N VAL A 436 1.80 -1.79 -9.12
CA VAL A 436 2.34 -2.25 -10.41
C VAL A 436 1.61 -3.50 -10.90
N ALA A 437 1.40 -4.50 -10.05
CA ALA A 437 0.73 -5.75 -10.43
C ALA A 437 -0.76 -5.55 -10.76
N GLU A 438 -1.41 -4.61 -10.09
CA GLU A 438 -2.77 -4.15 -10.37
C GLU A 438 -2.89 -3.41 -11.72
N GLY A 439 -1.78 -2.83 -12.20
CA GLY A 439 -1.75 -1.95 -13.36
C GLY A 439 -2.26 -0.54 -13.08
N LEU A 440 -2.10 -0.05 -11.85
CA LEU A 440 -2.42 1.34 -11.47
C LEU A 440 -1.34 2.33 -11.93
N ILE A 441 -0.13 1.83 -12.18
CA ILE A 441 1.00 2.62 -12.67
C ILE A 441 1.05 2.56 -14.20
N SER A 442 0.96 3.72 -14.86
CA SER A 442 1.08 3.84 -16.33
C SER A 442 2.48 3.44 -16.79
N SER A 443 2.58 2.66 -17.86
CA SER A 443 3.76 1.84 -18.15
C SER A 443 4.32 1.94 -19.57
N GLN A 444 3.89 2.91 -20.40
CA GLN A 444 4.36 3.04 -21.78
C GLN A 444 5.89 3.01 -21.91
N GLY A 445 6.42 1.90 -22.45
CA GLY A 445 7.85 1.71 -22.74
C GLY A 445 8.76 1.60 -21.51
N LEU A 446 8.22 1.67 -20.28
CA LEU A 446 9.00 1.70 -19.05
C LEU A 446 9.40 0.29 -18.60
N ASN A 447 10.67 0.13 -18.21
CA ASN A 447 11.11 -1.06 -17.49
C ASN A 447 10.53 -1.06 -16.06
N ASN A 448 10.68 -2.17 -15.34
CA ASN A 448 10.11 -2.30 -14.00
C ASN A 448 10.56 -1.21 -13.03
N LYS A 449 11.85 -0.90 -13.10
CA LYS A 449 12.51 0.07 -12.25
C LYS A 449 11.83 1.41 -12.38
N ALA A 450 11.62 1.87 -13.61
CA ALA A 450 10.90 3.10 -13.87
C ALA A 450 9.44 3.03 -13.37
N ARG A 451 8.77 1.87 -13.43
CA ARG A 451 7.42 1.72 -12.82
C ARG A 451 7.43 1.87 -11.29
N ILE A 452 8.44 1.32 -10.61
CA ILE A 452 8.58 1.48 -9.16
C ILE A 452 8.94 2.93 -8.79
N GLU A 453 9.78 3.60 -9.59
CA GLU A 453 10.10 5.03 -9.43
C GLU A 453 8.83 5.89 -9.60
N VAL A 454 8.00 5.63 -10.61
CA VAL A 454 6.69 6.31 -10.77
C VAL A 454 5.75 6.03 -9.60
N ALA A 455 5.72 4.79 -9.09
CA ALA A 455 4.91 4.45 -7.91
C ALA A 455 5.40 5.21 -6.66
N GLN A 456 6.70 5.39 -6.52
CA GLN A 456 7.30 6.20 -5.46
C GLN A 456 6.91 7.68 -5.61
N ASP A 457 7.01 8.25 -6.81
CA ASP A 457 6.60 9.64 -7.07
C ASP A 457 5.11 9.86 -6.76
N TYR A 458 4.26 8.89 -7.14
CA TYR A 458 2.83 8.92 -6.83
C TYR A 458 2.57 8.92 -5.33
N LEU A 459 3.25 8.05 -4.57
CA LEU A 459 3.15 8.03 -3.12
C LEU A 459 3.63 9.34 -2.51
N MET A 460 4.75 9.87 -2.98
CA MET A 460 5.30 11.13 -2.48
C MET A 460 4.33 12.30 -2.71
N GLU A 461 3.62 12.35 -3.84
CA GLU A 461 2.57 13.35 -4.03
C GLU A 461 1.40 13.17 -3.04
N LEU A 462 0.99 11.93 -2.73
CA LEU A 462 -0.04 11.67 -1.72
C LEU A 462 0.41 12.09 -0.31
N VAL A 463 1.68 11.88 0.02
CA VAL A 463 2.30 12.34 1.27
C VAL A 463 2.37 13.87 1.31
N ASP A 464 2.79 14.51 0.23
CA ASP A 464 2.87 15.97 0.11
C ASP A 464 1.51 16.66 0.30
N ARG A 465 0.44 15.97 -0.10
CA ARG A 465 -0.95 16.37 0.08
C ARG A 465 -1.52 16.03 1.47
N SER A 466 -0.71 15.43 2.35
CA SER A 466 -1.09 15.03 3.70
C SER A 466 -2.23 14.00 3.74
N LEU A 467 -2.35 13.17 2.70
CA LEU A 467 -3.35 12.10 2.61
C LEU A 467 -2.79 10.76 3.11
N VAL A 468 -1.47 10.61 3.08
CA VAL A 468 -0.75 9.42 3.54
C VAL A 468 0.38 9.85 4.47
N MET A 469 0.54 9.13 5.59
CA MET A 469 1.64 9.30 6.53
C MET A 469 2.80 8.37 6.18
N LYS A 470 4.02 8.81 6.52
CA LYS A 470 5.28 8.09 6.29
C LYS A 470 6.00 7.81 7.62
N VAL A 471 6.59 6.63 7.77
CA VAL A 471 7.57 6.36 8.84
C VAL A 471 8.96 6.58 8.27
N GLU A 472 9.68 7.56 8.81
CA GLU A 472 11.11 7.74 8.54
C GLU A 472 11.94 6.98 9.59
N GLU A 473 13.02 6.30 9.17
CA GLU A 473 13.98 5.68 10.10
C GLU A 473 15.07 6.69 10.50
N GLU A 474 15.57 6.58 11.73
CA GLU A 474 16.76 7.32 12.19
C GLU A 474 18.02 6.87 11.40
N GLU A 475 18.65 7.88 10.77
CA GLU A 475 19.99 8.08 10.17
C GLU A 475 20.93 6.93 9.71
N PHE A 476 20.60 5.64 9.78
CA PHE A 476 21.56 4.55 9.45
C PHE A 476 21.16 3.65 8.25
N SER A 477 20.17 4.05 7.44
CA SER A 477 19.79 3.35 6.19
C SER A 477 19.78 4.31 4.99
N VAL A 478 20.73 4.15 4.06
CA VAL A 478 20.96 5.06 2.92
C VAL A 478 19.95 4.88 1.75
N VAL A 479 18.89 4.07 1.91
CA VAL A 479 17.85 3.93 0.87
C VAL A 479 16.49 4.30 1.41
N SER A 480 15.87 5.27 0.70
CA SER A 480 14.61 5.95 0.96
C SER A 480 14.40 6.22 2.44
N ARG A 481 14.43 7.50 2.83
CA ARG A 481 14.16 7.93 4.21
C ARG A 481 12.90 7.29 4.80
N ILE A 482 11.97 6.81 3.96
CA ILE A 482 10.71 6.17 4.29
C ILE A 482 10.78 4.66 3.99
N LYS A 483 10.40 3.80 4.95
CA LYS A 483 10.26 2.34 4.75
C LYS A 483 8.82 1.85 4.70
N SER A 484 7.90 2.60 5.29
CA SER A 484 6.49 2.23 5.35
C SER A 484 5.59 3.44 5.38
N CYS A 485 4.33 3.24 4.98
CA CYS A 485 3.30 4.26 4.99
C CYS A 485 1.99 3.72 5.54
N TRP A 486 1.11 4.62 5.96
CA TRP A 486 -0.28 4.30 6.29
C TRP A 486 -1.15 5.54 6.07
N PRO A 487 -2.40 5.38 5.59
CA PRO A 487 -3.33 6.51 5.53
C PRO A 487 -3.77 6.91 6.94
N HIS A 488 -4.02 8.20 7.16
CA HIS A 488 -4.72 8.64 8.36
C HIS A 488 -6.12 8.03 8.40
N ASP A 489 -6.61 7.72 9.59
CA ASP A 489 -7.77 6.86 9.84
C ASP A 489 -9.05 7.45 9.22
N LEU A 490 -9.19 8.79 9.24
CA LEU A 490 -10.24 9.53 8.51
C LEU A 490 -10.11 9.43 6.98
N ILE A 491 -8.89 9.47 6.44
CA ILE A 491 -8.64 9.26 4.99
C ILE A 491 -8.90 7.81 4.61
N HIS A 492 -8.54 6.86 5.46
CA HIS A 492 -8.85 5.44 5.26
C HIS A 492 -10.36 5.21 5.21
N SER A 493 -11.10 5.83 6.12
CA SER A 493 -12.57 5.79 6.17
C SER A 493 -13.19 6.42 4.91
N LEU A 494 -12.64 7.54 4.45
CA LEU A 494 -13.01 8.16 3.19
C LEU A 494 -12.77 7.20 2.00
N CYS A 495 -11.61 6.56 1.93
CA CYS A 495 -11.27 5.61 0.86
C CYS A 495 -12.23 4.42 0.84
N LYS A 496 -12.63 3.90 2.01
CA LYS A 496 -13.65 2.85 2.12
C LYS A 496 -15.02 3.29 1.61
N ARG A 497 -15.45 4.51 1.98
CA ARG A 497 -16.72 5.06 1.53
C ARG A 497 -16.74 5.27 0.01
N ILE A 498 -15.77 6.00 -0.52
CA ILE A 498 -15.67 6.28 -1.96
C ILE A 498 -15.45 4.98 -2.74
N GLY A 499 -14.57 4.11 -2.26
CA GLY A 499 -14.31 2.81 -2.89
C GLY A 499 -15.56 1.94 -3.01
N LYS A 500 -16.46 1.99 -2.02
CA LYS A 500 -17.77 1.32 -2.09
C LYS A 500 -18.74 2.02 -3.04
N GLN A 501 -18.80 3.35 -3.01
CA GLN A 501 -19.68 4.15 -3.90
C GLN A 501 -19.29 3.99 -5.38
N GLU A 502 -18.00 3.92 -5.68
CA GLU A 502 -17.47 3.72 -7.03
C GLU A 502 -17.32 2.25 -7.44
N GLU A 503 -17.77 1.30 -6.59
CA GLU A 503 -17.59 -0.15 -6.81
C GLU A 503 -16.12 -0.54 -7.14
N PHE A 504 -15.16 0.19 -6.57
CA PHE A 504 -13.75 0.02 -6.87
C PHE A 504 -13.15 -1.23 -6.21
N PHE A 505 -13.60 -1.53 -4.99
CA PHE A 505 -13.27 -2.75 -4.25
C PHE A 505 -14.40 -3.15 -3.29
N GLU A 506 -14.35 -4.38 -2.80
CA GLU A 506 -15.17 -4.85 -1.68
C GLU A 506 -14.27 -5.34 -0.53
N VAL A 507 -14.67 -5.03 0.71
CA VAL A 507 -14.05 -5.57 1.93
C VAL A 507 -15.04 -6.53 2.59
N ILE A 508 -14.59 -7.76 2.80
CA ILE A 508 -15.34 -8.81 3.48
C ILE A 508 -14.79 -8.93 4.89
N ASP A 509 -15.56 -8.42 5.85
CA ASP A 509 -15.25 -8.38 7.28
C ASP A 509 -16.27 -9.13 8.15
N PHE A 510 -17.17 -9.88 7.52
CA PHE A 510 -18.13 -10.79 8.17
C PHE A 510 -19.10 -10.10 9.14
N GLU A 511 -19.33 -8.79 8.99
CA GLU A 511 -20.34 -8.09 9.79
C GLU A 511 -21.76 -8.44 9.32
N PRO A 512 -22.73 -8.61 10.25
CA PRO A 512 -24.08 -9.03 9.91
C PRO A 512 -24.83 -7.93 9.14
N GLY A 513 -25.14 -8.19 7.86
CA GLY A 513 -25.93 -7.27 7.04
C GLY A 513 -25.75 -7.49 5.54
N ASN A 514 -26.82 -8.01 4.93
CA ASN A 514 -27.10 -8.15 3.50
C ASN A 514 -26.26 -9.14 2.65
N GLN A 515 -26.99 -9.82 1.78
CA GLN A 515 -26.46 -10.49 0.60
C GLN A 515 -25.68 -9.48 -0.23
N LYS A 516 -24.38 -9.73 -0.44
CA LYS A 516 -23.50 -8.84 -1.19
C LYS A 516 -23.26 -9.44 -2.57
N SER A 517 -23.53 -8.66 -3.62
CA SER A 517 -23.10 -9.01 -4.98
C SER A 517 -21.71 -8.43 -5.22
N LEU A 518 -20.75 -9.29 -5.56
CA LEU A 518 -19.37 -8.89 -5.78
C LEU A 518 -19.20 -8.44 -7.25
N LEU A 519 -19.52 -7.18 -7.52
CA LEU A 519 -19.38 -6.56 -8.84
C LEU A 519 -17.97 -5.98 -9.10
N THR A 520 -17.16 -5.90 -8.04
CA THR A 520 -15.86 -5.22 -8.05
C THR A 520 -14.74 -6.15 -8.53
N ARG A 521 -13.59 -5.55 -8.91
CA ARG A 521 -12.40 -6.31 -9.37
C ARG A 521 -11.42 -6.66 -8.25
N ARG A 522 -11.60 -6.09 -7.06
CA ARG A 522 -10.65 -6.18 -5.95
C ARG A 522 -11.40 -6.55 -4.69
N VAL A 523 -10.94 -7.60 -4.04
CA VAL A 523 -11.53 -8.06 -2.79
C VAL A 523 -10.46 -8.19 -1.72
N ALA A 524 -10.74 -7.62 -0.56
CA ALA A 524 -9.99 -7.87 0.66
C ALA A 524 -10.86 -8.69 1.63
N ILE A 525 -10.26 -9.69 2.26
CA ILE A 525 -10.95 -10.63 3.15
C ILE A 525 -10.22 -10.63 4.48
N TYR A 526 -10.92 -10.21 5.53
CA TYR A 526 -10.37 -10.14 6.89
C TYR A 526 -10.71 -11.43 7.63
N LEU A 527 -9.87 -12.45 7.42
CA LEU A 527 -10.07 -13.82 7.90
C LEU A 527 -10.10 -13.91 9.44
N ASN A 528 -9.48 -12.97 10.13
CA ASN A 528 -9.52 -12.86 11.58
C ASN A 528 -10.93 -12.59 12.13
N LYS A 529 -11.81 -11.97 11.33
CA LYS A 529 -13.20 -11.68 11.70
C LYS A 529 -14.18 -12.82 11.38
N LEU A 530 -13.76 -13.85 10.65
CA LEU A 530 -14.60 -14.99 10.27
C LEU A 530 -15.10 -15.75 11.52
N LYS A 531 -16.41 -15.93 11.69
CA LYS A 531 -17.05 -16.79 12.70
C LYS A 531 -17.34 -18.19 12.14
N GLY A 532 -17.48 -19.17 13.04
CA GLY A 532 -17.49 -20.60 12.67
C GLY A 532 -18.63 -21.00 11.74
N ASP A 533 -19.79 -20.34 11.89
CA ASP A 533 -21.01 -20.60 11.12
C ASP A 533 -21.28 -19.52 10.05
N ASP A 534 -20.30 -18.66 9.74
CA ASP A 534 -20.48 -17.59 8.76
C ASP A 534 -20.56 -18.16 7.35
N VAL A 535 -21.78 -18.34 6.86
CA VAL A 535 -22.05 -18.57 5.45
C VAL A 535 -22.06 -17.22 4.77
N LEU A 536 -21.03 -16.95 3.96
CA LEU A 536 -21.05 -15.82 3.05
C LEU A 536 -22.12 -16.08 1.99
N LEU A 537 -23.24 -15.37 2.05
CA LEU A 537 -24.20 -15.29 0.94
C LEU A 537 -23.68 -14.31 -0.11
N LEU A 538 -22.50 -14.57 -0.65
CA LEU A 538 -21.89 -13.78 -1.71
C LEU A 538 -22.38 -14.27 -3.06
N ASP A 539 -23.02 -13.38 -3.81
CA ASP A 539 -23.29 -13.58 -5.23
C ASP A 539 -22.09 -13.04 -6.02
N ILE A 540 -21.49 -13.87 -6.88
CA ILE A 540 -20.37 -13.46 -7.74
C ILE A 540 -20.81 -13.72 -9.19
N PRO A 541 -21.48 -12.75 -9.84
CA PRO A 541 -22.07 -12.95 -11.16
C PRO A 541 -21.04 -13.32 -12.23
N ASP A 542 -19.85 -12.71 -12.16
CA ASP A 542 -18.73 -12.99 -13.06
C ASP A 542 -17.40 -13.06 -12.30
N PRO A 543 -17.02 -14.27 -11.81
CA PRO A 543 -15.75 -14.50 -11.12
C PRO A 543 -14.51 -14.11 -11.95
N ARG A 544 -14.60 -14.05 -13.28
CA ARG A 544 -13.45 -13.69 -14.12
C ARG A 544 -13.05 -12.23 -13.99
N ARG A 545 -13.91 -11.38 -13.42
CA ARG A 545 -13.61 -9.96 -13.20
C ARG A 545 -12.62 -9.74 -12.05
N ILE A 546 -12.53 -10.67 -11.11
CA ILE A 546 -11.68 -10.51 -9.92
C ILE A 546 -10.20 -10.57 -10.32
N ARG A 547 -9.52 -9.44 -10.14
CA ARG A 547 -8.09 -9.25 -10.42
C ARG A 547 -7.23 -9.28 -9.17
N SER A 548 -7.81 -9.04 -8.00
CA SER A 548 -7.07 -8.94 -6.75
C SER A 548 -7.82 -9.62 -5.62
N ILE A 549 -7.13 -10.52 -4.93
CA ILE A 549 -7.63 -11.19 -3.74
C ILE A 549 -6.57 -11.03 -2.65
N LEU A 550 -6.91 -10.25 -1.63
CA LEU A 550 -6.05 -9.98 -0.48
C LEU A 550 -6.64 -10.64 0.75
N PHE A 551 -5.91 -11.56 1.36
CA PHE A 551 -6.29 -12.22 2.61
C PHE A 551 -5.49 -11.64 3.75
N PHE A 552 -6.18 -11.08 4.74
CA PHE A 552 -5.58 -10.57 5.97
C PHE A 552 -6.00 -11.46 7.13
N ASP A 553 -5.01 -12.03 7.81
CA ASP A 553 -5.17 -12.82 9.03
C ASP A 553 -4.14 -12.34 10.05
N THR A 554 -4.15 -11.03 10.29
CA THR A 554 -3.12 -10.31 11.04
C THR A 554 -3.41 -10.23 12.54
N ASP A 555 -4.61 -10.62 12.96
CA ASP A 555 -5.00 -10.70 14.36
C ASP A 555 -4.53 -12.02 14.97
N LYS A 556 -4.06 -12.01 16.23
CA LYS A 556 -3.57 -13.22 16.90
C LYS A 556 -4.70 -14.10 17.49
N SER A 557 -5.93 -13.92 17.03
CA SER A 557 -7.01 -14.86 17.35
C SER A 557 -6.65 -16.26 16.82
N PRO A 558 -7.08 -17.34 17.48
CA PRO A 558 -6.73 -18.68 17.04
C PRO A 558 -7.23 -18.88 15.59
N PRO A 559 -6.32 -19.22 14.65
CA PRO A 559 -6.65 -19.28 13.24
C PRO A 559 -7.71 -20.35 13.00
N LYS A 560 -8.69 -20.06 12.14
CA LYS A 560 -9.75 -21.01 11.82
C LYS A 560 -9.34 -21.92 10.67
N PRO A 561 -9.70 -23.21 10.71
CA PRO A 561 -9.28 -24.17 9.68
C PRO A 561 -10.00 -23.97 8.34
N THR A 562 -11.08 -23.20 8.32
CA THR A 562 -11.96 -23.04 7.15
C THR A 562 -11.62 -21.81 6.33
N TRP A 563 -11.80 -21.94 5.02
CA TRP A 563 -11.94 -20.82 4.10
C TRP A 563 -13.41 -20.44 3.98
N PRO A 564 -13.73 -19.19 3.66
CA PRO A 564 -15.03 -18.87 3.10
C PRO A 564 -15.26 -19.70 1.84
N ARG A 565 -16.48 -20.23 1.68
CA ARG A 565 -16.80 -21.27 0.68
C ARG A 565 -16.40 -20.84 -0.73
N GLU A 566 -16.70 -19.60 -1.09
CA GLU A 566 -16.48 -18.99 -2.40
C GLU A 566 -14.98 -18.87 -2.73
N PHE A 567 -14.12 -18.80 -1.72
CA PHE A 567 -12.68 -18.64 -1.83
C PHE A 567 -11.89 -19.92 -1.49
N SER A 568 -12.58 -21.03 -1.22
CA SER A 568 -11.96 -22.33 -0.95
C SER A 568 -11.33 -22.99 -2.20
N ASP A 569 -11.83 -22.63 -3.38
CA ASP A 569 -11.33 -23.07 -4.69
C ASP A 569 -11.17 -21.86 -5.62
N LEU A 570 -9.95 -21.37 -5.75
CA LEU A 570 -9.63 -20.16 -6.51
C LEU A 570 -9.61 -20.39 -8.03
N LYS A 571 -9.85 -21.62 -8.53
CA LYS A 571 -9.88 -21.89 -9.98
C LYS A 571 -10.94 -21.08 -10.72
N VAL A 572 -11.96 -20.61 -10.01
CA VAL A 572 -13.06 -19.83 -10.57
C VAL A 572 -12.63 -18.40 -10.92
N PHE A 573 -11.46 -17.94 -10.45
CA PHE A 573 -10.93 -16.58 -10.66
C PHE A 573 -9.70 -16.55 -11.59
N PRO A 574 -9.76 -17.11 -12.82
CA PRO A 574 -8.56 -17.32 -13.64
C PRO A 574 -7.78 -16.03 -13.99
N CYS A 575 -8.44 -14.87 -13.97
CA CYS A 575 -7.84 -13.57 -14.30
C CYS A 575 -7.24 -12.82 -13.10
N THR A 576 -7.14 -13.46 -11.92
CA THR A 576 -6.49 -12.84 -10.76
C THR A 576 -5.01 -12.57 -11.04
N ARG A 577 -4.59 -11.33 -10.80
CA ARG A 577 -3.22 -10.81 -10.96
C ARG A 577 -2.48 -10.71 -9.63
N VAL A 578 -3.21 -10.40 -8.57
CA VAL A 578 -2.68 -10.22 -7.22
C VAL A 578 -3.33 -11.23 -6.31
N LEU A 579 -2.51 -12.09 -5.72
CA LEU A 579 -2.89 -12.97 -4.63
C LEU A 579 -1.95 -12.73 -3.46
N ASP A 580 -2.45 -12.10 -2.41
CA ASP A 580 -1.67 -11.77 -1.21
C ASP A 580 -2.26 -12.54 -0.02
N PHE A 581 -1.45 -13.39 0.60
CA PHE A 581 -1.73 -13.95 1.91
C PHE A 581 -0.87 -13.22 2.93
N ASP A 582 -1.50 -12.45 3.81
CA ASP A 582 -0.84 -11.70 4.87
C ASP A 582 -1.20 -12.29 6.23
N GLY A 583 -0.21 -12.86 6.93
CA GLY A 583 -0.38 -13.37 8.28
C GLY A 583 -1.02 -14.77 8.42
N VAL A 584 -1.51 -15.36 7.33
CA VAL A 584 -2.30 -16.62 7.35
C VAL A 584 -1.52 -17.82 7.91
N ASP A 585 -2.13 -18.56 8.85
CA ASP A 585 -1.57 -19.81 9.38
C ASP A 585 -1.97 -21.05 8.55
N PHE A 586 -1.09 -21.50 7.65
CA PHE A 586 -1.36 -22.66 6.80
C PHE A 586 -1.15 -24.02 7.50
N ARG A 587 -0.72 -24.05 8.76
CA ARG A 587 -0.71 -25.29 9.56
C ARG A 587 -2.12 -25.69 9.96
N VAL A 588 -2.98 -24.69 10.18
CA VAL A 588 -4.39 -24.86 10.55
C VAL A 588 -5.29 -24.77 9.32
N ARG A 589 -5.12 -23.74 8.49
CA ARG A 589 -5.92 -23.51 7.28
C ARG A 589 -5.17 -24.03 6.06
N LYS A 590 -5.57 -25.17 5.48
CA LYS A 590 -4.90 -25.71 4.28
C LYS A 590 -4.92 -24.68 3.14
N LEU A 591 -3.91 -24.68 2.27
CA LEU A 591 -3.87 -23.80 1.09
C LEU A 591 -5.15 -23.98 0.21
N PRO A 592 -5.76 -22.89 -0.30
CA PRO A 592 -6.90 -22.98 -1.22
C PRO A 592 -6.60 -23.86 -2.43
N ARG A 593 -7.63 -24.51 -2.97
CA ARG A 593 -7.48 -25.29 -4.20
C ARG A 593 -7.44 -24.36 -5.42
N GLY A 594 -6.86 -24.82 -6.53
CA GLY A 594 -6.98 -24.14 -7.81
C GLY A 594 -6.10 -22.91 -8.00
N ILE A 595 -5.17 -22.61 -7.07
CA ILE A 595 -4.24 -21.48 -7.22
C ILE A 595 -3.40 -21.63 -8.50
N GLU A 596 -3.04 -22.86 -8.88
CA GLU A 596 -2.32 -23.16 -10.11
C GLU A 596 -3.11 -22.86 -11.40
N LYS A 597 -4.38 -22.47 -11.29
CA LYS A 597 -5.26 -22.08 -12.40
C LYS A 597 -5.37 -20.55 -12.57
N LEU A 598 -4.71 -19.76 -11.72
CA LEU A 598 -4.65 -18.31 -11.83
C LEU A 598 -3.65 -17.92 -12.95
N ILE A 599 -4.14 -17.90 -14.18
CA ILE A 599 -3.30 -17.76 -15.38
C ILE A 599 -2.73 -16.36 -15.58
N CYS A 600 -3.36 -15.33 -14.99
CA CYS A 600 -2.92 -13.93 -15.08
C CYS A 600 -2.08 -13.46 -13.89
N LEU A 601 -1.66 -14.37 -13.00
CA LEU A 601 -1.01 -14.02 -11.74
C LEU A 601 0.36 -13.33 -11.97
N ARG A 602 0.52 -12.15 -11.37
CA ARG A 602 1.74 -11.30 -11.43
C ARG A 602 2.38 -11.12 -10.07
N TYR A 603 1.58 -11.12 -9.01
CA TYR A 603 2.02 -10.97 -7.63
C TYR A 603 1.50 -12.15 -6.79
N LEU A 604 2.41 -12.82 -6.10
CA LEU A 604 2.10 -13.86 -5.13
C LEU A 604 2.92 -13.64 -3.87
N SER A 605 2.25 -13.58 -2.72
CA SER A 605 2.90 -13.34 -1.43
C SER A 605 2.35 -14.25 -0.34
N PHE A 606 3.26 -14.76 0.48
CA PHE A 606 3.01 -15.51 1.71
C PHE A 606 3.65 -14.81 2.92
N ARG A 607 3.77 -13.48 2.86
CA ARG A 607 4.45 -12.70 3.88
C ARG A 607 3.75 -12.88 5.24
N GLY A 608 4.54 -13.14 6.28
CA GLY A 608 4.02 -13.31 7.64
C GLY A 608 3.16 -14.57 7.85
N CYS A 609 3.04 -15.44 6.86
CA CYS A 609 2.31 -16.70 6.96
C CYS A 609 3.09 -17.78 7.72
N TYR A 610 2.39 -18.79 8.25
CA TYR A 610 2.99 -20.07 8.64
C TYR A 610 2.87 -21.07 7.50
N LEU A 611 3.88 -21.15 6.63
CA LEU A 611 3.91 -22.07 5.48
C LEU A 611 5.19 -22.92 5.49
N LEU A 612 5.05 -24.23 5.69
CA LEU A 612 6.20 -25.15 5.85
C LEU A 612 6.77 -25.67 4.53
N LYS A 613 6.00 -25.62 3.43
CA LYS A 613 6.43 -26.13 2.13
C LYS A 613 5.87 -25.30 0.99
N PHE A 614 6.74 -24.90 0.05
CA PHE A 614 6.30 -24.30 -1.20
C PHE A 614 5.69 -25.38 -2.11
N PRO A 615 4.43 -25.24 -2.56
CA PRO A 615 3.82 -26.22 -3.45
C PRO A 615 4.44 -26.15 -4.85
N SER A 616 4.92 -27.28 -5.36
CA SER A 616 5.54 -27.37 -6.69
C SER A 616 4.59 -27.01 -7.84
N SER A 617 3.28 -27.11 -7.64
CA SER A 617 2.26 -26.68 -8.59
C SER A 617 2.28 -25.16 -8.87
N LEU A 618 2.78 -24.35 -7.93
CA LEU A 618 2.89 -22.90 -8.04
C LEU A 618 4.11 -22.43 -8.87
N SER A 619 4.73 -23.33 -9.63
CA SER A 619 5.89 -23.04 -10.47
C SER A 619 5.57 -22.75 -11.93
N ASN A 620 4.30 -22.86 -12.33
CA ASN A 620 3.88 -22.75 -13.72
C ASN A 620 3.27 -21.37 -14.07
N PHE A 621 3.42 -20.36 -13.21
CA PHE A 621 2.91 -19.02 -13.47
C PHE A 621 3.81 -18.27 -14.46
N VAL A 622 3.35 -18.15 -15.70
CA VAL A 622 4.13 -17.56 -16.80
C VAL A 622 4.30 -16.04 -16.63
N PHE A 623 3.32 -15.36 -16.04
CA PHE A 623 3.31 -13.91 -15.85
C PHE A 623 3.78 -13.45 -14.47
N LEU A 624 4.25 -14.35 -13.60
CA LEU A 624 4.62 -13.98 -12.24
C LEU A 624 5.84 -13.06 -12.26
N GLU A 625 5.68 -11.85 -11.72
CA GLU A 625 6.72 -10.81 -11.63
C GLU A 625 7.26 -10.70 -10.19
N MET A 626 6.44 -10.95 -9.17
CA MET A 626 6.84 -10.93 -7.76
C MET A 626 6.42 -12.21 -7.04
N LEU A 627 7.37 -12.79 -6.30
CA LEU A 627 7.16 -13.88 -5.35
C LEU A 627 7.76 -13.53 -3.99
N ASP A 628 6.90 -13.32 -3.00
CA ASP A 628 7.30 -13.04 -1.61
C ASP A 628 7.09 -14.28 -0.72
N LEU A 629 8.18 -14.89 -0.29
CA LEU A 629 8.20 -16.06 0.60
C LEU A 629 8.68 -15.70 2.01
N ARG A 630 8.63 -14.42 2.44
CA ARG A 630 9.00 -13.99 3.79
C ARG A 630 7.95 -14.42 4.83
N VAL A 631 7.83 -15.73 5.02
CA VAL A 631 7.05 -16.39 6.07
C VAL A 631 7.59 -16.02 7.46
N ARG A 632 6.86 -16.39 8.52
CA ARG A 632 7.30 -16.10 9.89
C ARG A 632 8.68 -16.69 10.20
N VAL A 633 9.44 -15.98 11.03
CA VAL A 633 10.81 -16.37 11.47
C VAL A 633 10.88 -17.78 12.07
N SER A 634 9.81 -18.23 12.72
CA SER A 634 9.72 -19.57 13.31
C SER A 634 9.54 -20.70 12.28
N CYS A 635 9.34 -20.38 10.99
CA CYS A 635 9.15 -21.37 9.93
C CYS A 635 10.45 -21.67 9.20
N VAL A 636 10.80 -22.96 9.13
CA VAL A 636 11.80 -23.46 8.19
C VAL A 636 11.08 -24.00 6.96
N MET A 637 11.00 -23.20 5.91
CA MET A 637 10.23 -23.54 4.70
C MET A 637 11.01 -24.49 3.78
N THR A 638 10.37 -25.53 3.28
CA THR A 638 10.96 -26.43 2.28
C THR A 638 10.58 -25.95 0.87
N ILE A 639 11.56 -25.61 0.04
CA ILE A 639 11.37 -25.08 -1.30
C ILE A 639 11.86 -26.12 -2.32
N PRO A 640 11.02 -26.55 -3.28
CA PRO A 640 11.43 -27.45 -4.33
C PRO A 640 12.18 -26.73 -5.44
N ASN A 641 13.01 -27.46 -6.20
CA ASN A 641 13.82 -26.90 -7.30
C ASN A 641 12.99 -26.58 -8.57
N VAL A 642 12.01 -25.70 -8.41
CA VAL A 642 11.00 -25.35 -9.43
C VAL A 642 11.00 -23.87 -9.79
N LEU A 643 11.67 -23.03 -8.99
CA LEU A 643 11.67 -21.57 -9.18
C LEU A 643 12.25 -21.15 -10.53
N ARG A 644 13.21 -21.91 -11.08
CA ARG A 644 13.75 -21.71 -12.44
C ARG A 644 12.72 -21.69 -13.56
N LYS A 645 11.49 -22.16 -13.34
CA LYS A 645 10.41 -22.09 -14.35
C LYS A 645 9.81 -20.69 -14.48
N LEU A 646 9.98 -19.84 -13.46
CA LEU A 646 9.38 -18.51 -13.35
C LEU A 646 10.21 -17.46 -14.12
N SER A 647 10.38 -17.65 -15.42
CA SER A 647 11.28 -16.83 -16.27
C SER A 647 10.99 -15.31 -16.33
N ARG A 648 9.81 -14.88 -15.87
CA ARG A 648 9.41 -13.46 -15.80
C ARG A 648 9.59 -12.83 -14.42
N LEU A 649 10.02 -13.61 -13.45
CA LEU A 649 10.20 -13.15 -12.08
C LEU A 649 11.22 -12.00 -12.03
N ARG A 650 10.82 -10.89 -11.39
CA ARG A 650 11.62 -9.69 -11.19
C ARG A 650 11.99 -9.51 -9.72
N HIS A 651 11.12 -9.90 -8.80
CA HIS A 651 11.40 -9.83 -7.38
C HIS A 651 11.15 -11.17 -6.71
N LEU A 652 12.18 -11.68 -6.03
CA LEU A 652 12.13 -12.89 -5.23
C LEU A 652 12.62 -12.58 -3.81
N TYR A 653 11.76 -12.81 -2.84
CA TYR A 653 12.11 -12.68 -1.42
C TYR A 653 12.06 -14.06 -0.78
N PHE A 654 13.21 -14.60 -0.39
CA PHE A 654 13.25 -15.88 0.31
C PHE A 654 12.81 -15.75 1.77
N PRO A 655 12.37 -16.86 2.40
CA PRO A 655 12.26 -16.95 3.86
C PRO A 655 13.61 -16.64 4.52
N LEU A 656 13.58 -16.21 5.77
CA LEU A 656 14.81 -16.09 6.57
C LEU A 656 15.45 -17.46 6.84
N ALA A 657 14.63 -18.51 7.00
CA ALA A 657 15.08 -19.89 7.16
C ALA A 657 14.36 -20.82 6.19
N PHE A 658 15.12 -21.55 5.35
CA PHE A 658 14.55 -22.50 4.40
C PHE A 658 15.51 -23.65 4.09
N ARG A 659 15.03 -24.63 3.31
CA ARG A 659 15.83 -25.76 2.81
C ARG A 659 15.32 -26.23 1.45
N SER A 660 16.18 -26.87 0.68
CA SER A 660 15.79 -27.59 -0.54
C SER A 660 15.01 -28.86 -0.17
N ASP A 661 14.06 -29.28 -1.02
CA ASP A 661 13.38 -30.58 -0.89
C ASP A 661 14.27 -31.76 -1.31
N THR A 662 15.39 -31.46 -1.97
CA THR A 662 16.42 -32.40 -2.40
C THR A 662 17.74 -32.08 -1.68
N LYS A 663 18.71 -32.99 -1.80
CA LYS A 663 20.09 -32.68 -1.36
C LYS A 663 20.81 -31.71 -2.31
N ASP A 664 20.20 -31.40 -3.45
CA ASP A 664 20.76 -30.51 -4.46
C ASP A 664 20.45 -29.05 -4.12
N LYS A 665 21.36 -28.17 -4.54
CA LYS A 665 21.18 -26.73 -4.46
C LYS A 665 20.02 -26.26 -5.35
N LEU A 666 19.28 -25.25 -4.89
CA LEU A 666 18.25 -24.59 -5.67
C LEU A 666 18.87 -23.85 -6.85
N LYS A 667 18.26 -23.99 -8.02
CA LYS A 667 18.70 -23.38 -9.26
C LYS A 667 17.86 -22.18 -9.65
N LEU A 668 18.53 -21.08 -9.99
CA LEU A 668 18.00 -19.78 -10.38
C LEU A 668 18.59 -19.27 -11.72
N ASP A 669 19.44 -20.07 -12.37
CA ASP A 669 20.17 -19.81 -13.64
C ASP A 669 19.32 -19.25 -14.78
N THR A 670 18.03 -19.58 -14.83
CA THR A 670 17.11 -19.12 -15.89
C THR A 670 16.47 -17.76 -15.62
N LEU A 671 16.61 -17.20 -14.41
CA LEU A 671 15.89 -16.00 -13.95
C LEU A 671 16.57 -14.69 -14.39
N LYS A 672 16.86 -14.56 -15.68
CA LYS A 672 17.61 -13.42 -16.24
C LYS A 672 17.01 -12.05 -15.95
N LYS A 673 15.69 -11.99 -15.78
CA LYS A 673 14.91 -10.76 -15.51
C LYS A 673 14.82 -10.41 -14.02
N LEU A 674 15.43 -11.20 -13.14
CA LEU A 674 15.39 -10.96 -11.71
C LEU A 674 16.17 -9.68 -11.37
N GLU A 675 15.51 -8.74 -10.71
CA GLU A 675 16.02 -7.43 -10.32
C GLU A 675 16.28 -7.35 -8.81
N THR A 676 15.43 -7.99 -8.00
CA THR A 676 15.57 -8.06 -6.55
C THR A 676 15.62 -9.51 -6.11
N LEU A 677 16.64 -9.83 -5.31
CA LEU A 677 16.80 -11.11 -4.65
C LEU A 677 17.14 -10.88 -3.19
N GLU A 678 16.19 -11.13 -2.29
CA GLU A 678 16.41 -11.00 -0.85
C GLU A 678 16.50 -12.34 -0.13
N ASN A 679 17.28 -12.36 0.96
CA ASN A 679 17.56 -13.53 1.80
C ASN A 679 18.18 -14.71 1.02
N PHE A 680 19.09 -14.43 0.09
CA PHE A 680 19.81 -15.46 -0.65
C PHE A 680 20.73 -16.25 0.27
N HIS A 681 20.58 -17.57 0.32
CA HIS A 681 21.37 -18.45 1.17
C HIS A 681 22.31 -19.33 0.35
N ALA A 682 23.60 -19.05 0.37
CA ALA A 682 24.56 -19.63 -0.57
C ALA A 682 24.92 -21.12 -0.29
N SER A 683 24.58 -21.64 0.89
CA SER A 683 24.64 -23.08 1.17
C SER A 683 23.45 -23.85 0.58
N ILE A 684 22.32 -23.17 0.30
CA ILE A 684 21.08 -23.79 -0.20
C ILE A 684 20.90 -23.52 -1.70
N CYS A 685 21.29 -22.34 -2.17
CA CYS A 685 21.21 -21.93 -3.58
C CYS A 685 22.58 -22.04 -4.25
N ASP A 686 22.60 -22.29 -5.56
CA ASP A 686 23.84 -22.29 -6.32
C ASP A 686 24.36 -20.84 -6.49
N ALA A 687 25.56 -20.58 -5.99
CA ALA A 687 26.16 -19.25 -6.07
C ALA A 687 26.64 -18.93 -7.48
N ASP A 688 26.84 -19.95 -8.34
CA ASP A 688 27.17 -19.76 -9.75
C ASP A 688 26.00 -19.12 -10.49
N ASP A 689 24.75 -19.37 -10.08
CA ASP A 689 23.56 -18.84 -10.75
C ASP A 689 23.49 -17.32 -10.78
N LEU A 690 24.11 -16.65 -9.80
CA LEU A 690 24.15 -15.18 -9.73
C LEU A 690 24.79 -14.56 -10.98
N GLN A 691 25.69 -15.28 -11.67
CA GLN A 691 26.32 -14.83 -12.91
C GLN A 691 25.34 -14.77 -14.10
N HIS A 692 24.24 -15.52 -14.01
CA HIS A 692 23.20 -15.58 -15.04
C HIS A 692 22.07 -14.57 -14.80
N LEU A 693 22.05 -13.91 -13.62
CA LEU A 693 21.06 -12.89 -13.25
C LEU A 693 21.43 -11.52 -13.83
N GLU A 694 21.28 -11.39 -15.14
CA GLU A 694 21.66 -10.22 -15.94
C GLU A 694 21.03 -8.91 -15.44
N SER A 695 19.78 -8.94 -14.98
CA SER A 695 19.04 -7.75 -14.50
C SER A 695 19.17 -7.45 -13.00
N LEU A 696 19.91 -8.26 -12.23
CA LEU A 696 19.94 -8.13 -10.76
C LEU A 696 20.52 -6.78 -10.31
N GLN A 697 19.79 -6.08 -9.43
CA GLN A 697 20.13 -4.77 -8.88
C GLN A 697 20.20 -4.77 -7.36
N ILE A 698 19.30 -5.47 -6.69
CA ILE A 698 19.26 -5.58 -5.22
C ILE A 698 19.52 -7.03 -4.85
N LEU A 699 20.56 -7.24 -4.04
CA LEU A 699 20.90 -8.54 -3.49
C LEU A 699 21.13 -8.43 -1.99
N THR A 700 20.38 -9.21 -1.22
CA THR A 700 20.65 -9.48 0.20
C THR A 700 21.04 -10.93 0.38
N VAL A 701 22.20 -11.15 0.99
CA VAL A 701 22.76 -12.49 1.21
C VAL A 701 22.80 -12.79 2.70
N THR A 702 22.39 -14.00 3.06
CA THR A 702 22.57 -14.59 4.39
C THR A 702 23.71 -15.60 4.31
N VAL A 703 24.71 -15.46 5.17
CA VAL A 703 25.88 -16.35 5.22
C VAL A 703 26.04 -16.92 6.63
N ASP A 704 26.19 -18.24 6.72
CA ASP A 704 26.52 -18.90 7.97
C ASP A 704 27.93 -18.48 8.43
N GLY A 705 28.07 -18.14 9.72
CA GLY A 705 29.18 -17.37 10.31
C GLY A 705 30.63 -17.83 10.11
N ASN A 706 30.90 -18.88 9.33
CA ASN A 706 32.23 -19.42 9.08
C ASN A 706 32.68 -19.40 7.60
N ASN A 707 31.93 -18.77 6.69
CA ASN A 707 32.20 -18.86 5.24
C ASN A 707 32.62 -17.54 4.57
N LEU A 708 33.61 -16.85 5.16
CA LEU A 708 34.19 -15.60 4.63
C LEU A 708 34.80 -15.76 3.22
N ASP A 709 35.30 -16.95 2.89
CA ASP A 709 35.81 -17.28 1.55
C ASP A 709 34.71 -17.31 0.50
N LEU A 710 33.50 -17.74 0.90
CA LEU A 710 32.32 -17.76 0.05
C LEU A 710 31.85 -16.33 -0.25
N ILE A 711 31.85 -15.46 0.76
CA ILE A 711 31.59 -14.01 0.59
C ILE A 711 32.62 -13.41 -0.36
N SER A 712 33.90 -13.71 -0.18
CA SER A 712 35.00 -13.21 -1.01
C SER A 712 34.93 -13.72 -2.45
N SER A 713 34.50 -14.96 -2.66
CA SER A 713 34.27 -15.56 -3.99
C SER A 713 33.06 -14.95 -4.69
N MET A 714 31.94 -14.81 -3.95
CA MET A 714 30.73 -14.14 -4.44
C MET A 714 31.05 -12.70 -4.82
N ASN A 715 31.75 -11.94 -3.96
CA ASN A 715 32.19 -10.58 -4.23
C ASN A 715 33.05 -10.50 -5.50
N ARG A 716 34.03 -11.40 -5.69
CA ARG A 716 34.86 -11.41 -6.92
C ARG A 716 34.03 -11.66 -8.19
N ARG A 717 33.08 -12.58 -8.15
CA ARG A 717 32.19 -12.89 -9.28
C ARG A 717 31.22 -11.76 -9.60
N LEU A 718 30.71 -11.15 -8.54
CA LEU A 718 29.90 -9.96 -8.57
C LEU A 718 30.70 -8.80 -9.22
N LEU A 719 31.90 -8.47 -8.71
CA LEU A 719 32.81 -7.47 -9.27
C LEU A 719 33.09 -7.66 -10.79
N ALA A 720 33.18 -8.91 -11.27
CA ALA A 720 33.37 -9.22 -12.68
C ALA A 720 32.16 -8.84 -13.58
N LEU A 721 30.96 -8.70 -13.01
CA LEU A 721 29.74 -8.31 -13.75
C LEU A 721 29.61 -6.80 -13.98
N LYS A 722 30.62 -5.98 -13.62
CA LYS A 722 30.59 -4.49 -13.72
C LYS A 722 29.38 -3.82 -13.04
N LYS A 723 28.79 -4.46 -12.02
CA LYS A 723 27.66 -3.93 -11.24
C LYS A 723 28.15 -3.40 -9.89
N GLY A 724 28.78 -2.23 -9.81
CA GLY A 724 29.45 -1.67 -8.60
C GLY A 724 28.85 -2.10 -7.24
N TYR A 725 29.68 -2.48 -6.28
CA TYR A 725 29.27 -3.25 -5.08
C TYR A 725 29.45 -2.50 -3.76
N LEU A 726 28.56 -2.87 -2.81
CA LEU A 726 28.57 -2.71 -1.34
C LEU A 726 28.27 -1.31 -0.76
N GLU A 727 27.11 -1.22 -0.11
CA GLU A 727 26.92 -0.38 1.08
C GLU A 727 26.33 -1.24 2.20
N ALA A 728 27.07 -1.31 3.32
CA ALA A 728 26.74 -1.92 4.61
C ALA A 728 26.70 -3.46 4.71
N LEU A 729 27.77 -4.01 5.34
CA LEU A 729 27.69 -5.23 6.15
C LEU A 729 26.87 -4.89 7.40
N GLN A 730 25.64 -5.41 7.52
CA GLN A 730 24.89 -5.29 8.76
C GLN A 730 25.13 -6.54 9.61
N TRP A 731 25.83 -6.34 10.72
CA TRP A 731 25.87 -7.32 11.80
C TRP A 731 24.50 -7.33 12.47
N ARG A 732 23.78 -8.45 12.37
CA ARG A 732 22.73 -8.76 13.34
C ARG A 732 23.31 -9.78 14.30
N ASP A 733 23.48 -9.35 15.53
CA ASP A 733 23.92 -10.19 16.64
C ASP A 733 22.75 -11.11 17.03
N THR A 734 22.54 -12.13 16.20
CA THR A 734 21.76 -13.31 16.53
C THR A 734 22.58 -14.48 16.06
N ASP A 735 23.08 -15.26 17.01
CA ASP A 735 24.00 -16.38 16.83
C ASP A 735 23.92 -17.03 15.43
N GLN A 736 25.04 -16.93 14.70
CA GLN A 736 25.45 -17.69 13.51
C GLN A 736 25.13 -17.17 12.08
N HIS A 737 24.52 -16.00 11.85
CA HIS A 737 24.26 -15.53 10.47
C HIS A 737 24.69 -14.07 10.18
N LEU A 738 25.49 -13.88 9.13
CA LEU A 738 25.91 -12.59 8.57
C LEU A 738 24.94 -12.16 7.46
N THR A 739 24.43 -10.92 7.50
CA THR A 739 23.60 -10.35 6.42
C THR A 739 24.37 -9.27 5.66
N CYS A 740 24.58 -9.45 4.36
CA CYS A 740 25.26 -8.48 3.49
C CYS A 740 24.24 -7.79 2.59
N ASN A 741 24.16 -6.47 2.63
CA ASN A 741 23.43 -5.67 1.65
C ASN A 741 24.37 -5.26 0.52
N ILE A 742 23.98 -5.55 -0.72
CA ILE A 742 24.75 -5.16 -1.90
C ILE A 742 23.87 -4.28 -2.79
N LYS A 743 24.32 -3.04 -3.03
CA LYS A 743 23.66 -2.06 -3.92
C LYS A 743 24.63 -1.47 -4.95
N PRO A 744 24.16 -1.06 -6.14
CA PRO A 744 24.93 -0.31 -7.12
C PRO A 744 25.11 1.13 -6.68
N VAL A 745 26.35 1.55 -6.43
CA VAL A 745 26.71 2.95 -6.23
C VAL A 745 26.51 3.70 -7.55
N ARG A 746 25.66 4.73 -7.55
CA ARG A 746 25.73 5.81 -8.54
C ARG A 746 26.48 6.96 -7.89
N ASP A 747 27.44 7.46 -8.66
CA ASP A 747 28.27 8.66 -8.43
C ASP A 747 29.63 8.42 -7.76
N HIS A 748 30.66 8.69 -8.57
CA HIS A 748 32.05 8.84 -8.18
C HIS A 748 32.21 10.06 -7.28
N LEU A 749 32.12 9.91 -5.96
CA LEU A 749 32.69 10.87 -5.03
C LEU A 749 33.40 10.15 -3.87
N LEU A 750 34.72 10.05 -4.05
CA LEU A 750 35.80 10.02 -3.05
C LEU A 750 35.49 9.42 -1.67
N TRP A 751 35.98 8.21 -1.42
CA TRP A 751 36.29 7.75 -0.06
C TRP A 751 37.78 7.40 0.05
N LYS A 752 38.52 8.30 0.70
CA LYS A 752 39.76 7.99 1.43
C LYS A 752 39.36 7.70 2.87
N HIS A 753 39.79 6.54 3.37
CA HIS A 753 39.86 6.13 4.78
C HIS A 753 38.53 5.99 5.56
N CYS A 754 38.07 4.74 5.76
CA CYS A 754 38.06 4.03 7.06
C CYS A 754 37.48 2.63 6.86
#